data_AF-A0AAF0FH64-F1
#
_entry.id   AF-A0AAF0FH64-F1
#
_cell.length_a   1.000
_cell.length_b   1.000
_cell.length_c   1.000
_cell.angle_alpha   90.00
_cell.angle_beta   90.00
_cell.angle_gamma   90.00
#
_symmetry.space_group_name_H-M   'P 1'
#
loop_
_entity.id
_entity.type
_entity.pdbx_description
1 polymer ?
#
loop_
_entity_poly.entity_id
_entity_poly.type
_entity_poly.pdbx_seq_one_letter_code
_entity_poly.pdbx_strand_id
1 'polypeptide(L)'
;MAHEEIQEEDPLQAVVLCDVFTQRFSPLTLDMPRCLMPVCNVPLLEWTMETLARAGVQEVFLLATWHIGQIRAYLEKHYPALTKPASSKTSGSSNIASSIQKLTLIAVPEARSVGDMMRELDAHQVIKSDFLLMHADAVGNLDISAVVAAHRQRRRVDRNAIMTICTMPVATDSRAKPVGDQSVFTIAPSTSQLLYYNLVPAFPRKRCLKLPLDLFEAEYAQALSGKGAEVDVRNDLVHCGVDICAIDVPPLFTENFDYQGLLREFVQGILTSDLLEAKIFLHIAPPANATSTSSGVPWDSTAPGSLGLPAYGAGYMLRASGMAAYEVISNDILSGWTYPYTPRLRLPSSFNYSHLSSLRFLGEGATYALTARIGFRSLIGSASRLKDEVDVHHCTIGSRVTIGARTKIDHAFLWDGVQVGENCVLTGCILGHNVTILDNVRMERGTIIASNCVVGPDVHLSKGSRVSLYPYRESEDEDQFIEDAADETSDTSPSSNAEALGAGGKGYLWEPQLAGVVDESDEEDDDDLDEIENPRNAKLFDMDSNLAQVELSDTYSELSSIDADSEPDALLDDSEDEIDSETDLDSSQSTSGYGSVSLTLPNGAESQTYGEKLESENRLHEFRGEASASLERAFEENHAAENAAIELKTLRMASNVPPSEVRRVAIAFVLARCDVEQAKQTSDLLDQWGPLLRDVSNDDQVEALAVMQSYSALNLSHTRLFLPLLKKVYNDEIVSDEAILAWWRHPSSRKLAYEVDEKRAAAAKPIITELRKRAEPVVRHILETQESSEEESETESEKDTE
;
A
#
# COMPACT_ATOMS: atom_id res chain seq x y z
N MET A 1 22.92 37.45 -40.84
CA MET A 1 21.49 37.10 -40.97
C MET A 1 21.37 35.61 -40.69
N ALA A 2 21.34 35.25 -39.42
CA ALA A 2 20.94 33.92 -38.98
C ALA A 2 19.44 34.05 -38.66
N HIS A 3 18.62 33.22 -39.27
CA HIS A 3 17.22 33.09 -38.90
C HIS A 3 17.18 32.57 -37.45
N GLU A 4 16.85 33.44 -36.49
CA GLU A 4 16.26 32.99 -35.23
C GLU A 4 14.93 32.36 -35.61
N GLU A 5 14.91 31.03 -35.72
CA GLU A 5 13.68 30.27 -35.65
C GLU A 5 13.06 30.61 -34.30
N ILE A 6 11.99 31.39 -34.33
CA ILE A 6 11.06 31.52 -33.22
C ILE A 6 10.52 30.10 -33.04
N GLN A 7 11.12 29.33 -32.12
CA GLN A 7 10.52 28.10 -31.63
C GLN A 7 9.16 28.52 -31.06
N GLU A 8 8.09 28.18 -31.77
CA GLU A 8 6.74 28.20 -31.19
C GLU A 8 6.82 27.29 -29.96
N GLU A 9 6.88 27.88 -28.77
CA GLU A 9 6.87 27.10 -27.53
C GLU A 9 5.57 26.31 -27.51
N ASP A 10 5.69 24.97 -27.38
CA ASP A 10 4.54 24.10 -27.27
C ASP A 10 3.63 24.59 -26.11
N PRO A 11 2.30 24.61 -26.33
CA PRO A 11 1.36 25.10 -25.33
C PRO A 11 1.50 24.27 -24.06
N LEU A 12 1.54 24.92 -22.90
CA LEU A 12 1.57 24.20 -21.62
C LEU A 12 0.24 23.45 -21.45
N GLN A 13 0.34 22.12 -21.39
CA GLN A 13 -0.78 21.21 -21.19
C GLN A 13 -0.86 20.79 -19.72
N ALA A 14 -2.07 20.59 -19.22
CA ALA A 14 -2.29 20.00 -17.89
C ALA A 14 -3.26 18.83 -17.95
N VAL A 15 -2.97 17.82 -17.14
CA VAL A 15 -3.80 16.65 -16.91
C VAL A 15 -4.32 16.75 -15.48
N VAL A 16 -5.63 16.73 -15.34
CA VAL A 16 -6.32 16.81 -14.06
C VAL A 16 -7.02 15.49 -13.79
N LEU A 17 -6.61 14.83 -12.71
CA LEU A 17 -7.23 13.63 -12.20
C LEU A 17 -8.47 14.02 -11.39
N CYS A 18 -9.66 13.84 -11.95
CA CYS A 18 -10.92 14.19 -11.28
C CYS A 18 -11.24 13.24 -10.13
N ASP A 19 -10.89 11.98 -10.30
CA ASP A 19 -11.14 10.94 -9.33
C ASP A 19 -9.86 10.54 -8.62
N VAL A 20 -10.02 10.29 -7.33
CA VAL A 20 -8.98 9.75 -6.46
C VAL A 20 -9.57 8.47 -5.94
N PHE A 21 -9.07 7.33 -6.40
CA PHE A 21 -9.50 5.94 -6.16
C PHE A 21 -9.43 5.51 -4.69
N THR A 22 -9.92 6.35 -3.79
CA THR A 22 -9.91 6.18 -2.34
C THR A 22 -11.32 6.39 -1.82
N GLN A 23 -11.78 5.48 -0.96
CA GLN A 23 -13.14 5.54 -0.41
C GLN A 23 -13.26 6.41 0.86
N ARG A 24 -12.28 7.30 1.12
CA ARG A 24 -12.20 8.10 2.36
C ARG A 24 -13.40 9.01 2.61
N PHE A 25 -14.06 9.49 1.55
CA PHE A 25 -15.27 10.34 1.63
C PHE A 25 -16.57 9.56 1.45
N SER A 26 -16.53 8.22 1.35
CA SER A 26 -17.73 7.41 1.29
C SER A 26 -18.52 7.55 2.60
N PRO A 27 -19.85 7.78 2.58
CA PRO A 27 -20.79 7.63 1.46
C PRO A 27 -21.07 8.89 0.61
N LEU A 28 -20.45 10.05 0.87
CA LEU A 28 -20.74 11.29 0.13
C LEU A 28 -20.44 11.17 -1.38
N THR A 29 -19.44 10.36 -1.72
CA THR A 29 -18.96 10.18 -3.09
C THR A 29 -19.91 9.36 -3.98
N LEU A 30 -20.89 8.65 -3.40
CA LEU A 30 -21.87 7.86 -4.15
C LEU A 30 -22.89 8.74 -4.90
N ASP A 31 -23.20 9.92 -4.36
CA ASP A 31 -24.16 10.84 -4.97
C ASP A 31 -23.47 11.82 -5.93
N MET A 32 -22.25 12.24 -5.58
CA MET A 32 -21.51 13.31 -6.22
C MET A 32 -20.02 12.99 -6.26
N PRO A 33 -19.33 13.21 -7.39
CA PRO A 33 -17.90 12.97 -7.49
C PRO A 33 -17.13 13.94 -6.60
N ARG A 34 -15.99 13.47 -6.09
CA ARG A 34 -15.13 14.21 -5.15
C ARG A 34 -14.74 15.59 -5.68
N CYS A 35 -14.46 15.72 -6.97
CA CYS A 35 -14.08 16.98 -7.60
C CYS A 35 -15.16 18.09 -7.52
N LEU A 36 -16.43 17.73 -7.31
CA LEU A 36 -17.53 18.69 -7.21
C LEU A 36 -17.93 19.03 -5.77
N MET A 37 -17.28 18.42 -4.76
CA MET A 37 -17.57 18.73 -3.37
C MET A 37 -17.22 20.20 -3.05
N PRO A 38 -18.09 20.93 -2.33
CA PRO A 38 -17.93 22.37 -2.12
C PRO A 38 -17.10 22.74 -0.88
N VAL A 39 -15.87 23.23 -1.07
CA VAL A 39 -15.05 23.88 -0.02
C VAL A 39 -15.38 25.37 0.03
N CYS A 40 -15.80 25.88 1.19
CA CYS A 40 -16.24 27.27 1.36
C CYS A 40 -17.28 27.71 0.31
N ASN A 41 -18.24 26.82 0.00
CA ASN A 41 -19.31 26.97 -1.01
C ASN A 41 -18.82 27.06 -2.47
N VAL A 42 -17.58 26.61 -2.74
CA VAL A 42 -17.00 26.56 -4.07
C VAL A 42 -16.56 25.13 -4.37
N PRO A 43 -16.98 24.52 -5.49
CA PRO A 43 -16.54 23.18 -5.87
C PRO A 43 -15.02 23.09 -5.97
N LEU A 44 -14.42 21.98 -5.50
CA LEU A 44 -12.98 21.73 -5.54
C LEU A 44 -12.37 21.92 -6.95
N LEU A 45 -13.08 21.49 -7.99
CA LEU A 45 -12.66 21.66 -9.38
C LEU A 45 -12.45 23.14 -9.76
N GLU A 46 -13.21 24.09 -9.21
CA GLU A 46 -13.02 25.51 -9.52
C GLU A 46 -11.72 26.06 -8.94
N TRP A 47 -11.30 25.56 -7.78
CA TRP A 47 -10.02 25.93 -7.19
C TRP A 47 -8.87 25.48 -8.06
N THR A 48 -8.89 24.24 -8.53
CA THR A 48 -7.85 23.71 -9.41
C THR A 48 -7.83 24.42 -10.76
N MET A 49 -8.99 24.67 -11.36
CA MET A 49 -9.09 25.41 -12.63
C MET A 49 -8.54 26.83 -12.54
N GLU A 50 -8.79 27.54 -11.42
CA GLU A 50 -8.24 28.87 -11.19
C GLU A 50 -6.70 28.84 -11.00
N THR A 51 -6.18 27.85 -10.27
CA THR A 51 -4.74 27.64 -10.11
C THR A 51 -4.06 27.34 -11.45
N LEU A 52 -4.68 26.52 -12.31
CA LEU A 52 -4.22 26.23 -13.67
C LEU A 52 -4.25 27.46 -14.58
N ALA A 53 -5.31 28.26 -14.49
CA ALA A 53 -5.43 29.50 -15.25
C ALA A 53 -4.35 30.51 -14.85
N ARG A 54 -4.00 30.59 -13.56
CA ARG A 54 -2.90 31.41 -13.04
C ARG A 54 -1.52 30.91 -13.49
N ALA A 55 -1.35 29.59 -13.60
CA ALA A 55 -0.12 28.99 -14.11
C ALA A 55 0.11 29.24 -15.62
N GLY A 56 -0.93 29.68 -16.35
CA GLY A 56 -0.85 29.97 -17.79
C GLY A 56 -1.03 28.72 -18.67
N VAL A 57 -1.73 27.70 -18.17
CA VAL A 57 -2.05 26.48 -18.92
C VAL A 57 -3.04 26.80 -20.04
N GLN A 58 -2.78 26.31 -21.24
CA GLN A 58 -3.60 26.57 -22.43
C GLN A 58 -4.56 25.42 -22.75
N GLU A 59 -4.14 24.17 -22.55
CA GLU A 59 -4.98 22.99 -22.77
C GLU A 59 -5.09 22.17 -21.49
N VAL A 60 -6.32 21.82 -21.09
CA VAL A 60 -6.59 21.02 -19.89
C VAL A 60 -7.33 19.75 -20.29
N PHE A 61 -6.81 18.60 -19.82
CA PHE A 61 -7.41 17.28 -19.95
C PHE A 61 -7.95 16.84 -18.59
N LEU A 62 -9.26 16.68 -18.49
CA LEU A 62 -9.92 16.15 -17.30
C LEU A 62 -10.13 14.65 -17.50
N LEU A 63 -9.50 13.84 -16.65
CA LEU A 63 -9.67 12.40 -16.64
C LEU A 63 -10.66 12.05 -15.53
N ALA A 64 -11.79 11.43 -15.90
CA ALA A 64 -12.85 11.05 -14.95
C ALA A 64 -13.37 9.64 -15.23
N THR A 65 -13.62 8.90 -14.16
CA THR A 65 -14.16 7.53 -14.17
C THR A 65 -15.62 7.55 -13.72
N TRP A 66 -15.94 8.27 -12.64
CA TRP A 66 -17.26 8.26 -12.00
C TRP A 66 -18.10 9.49 -12.34
N HIS A 67 -19.43 9.33 -12.33
CA HIS A 67 -20.42 10.40 -12.54
C HIS A 67 -20.10 11.38 -13.68
N ILE A 68 -19.61 10.85 -14.81
CA ILE A 68 -19.14 11.61 -15.98
C ILE A 68 -20.21 12.59 -16.49
N GLY A 69 -21.49 12.16 -16.45
CA GLY A 69 -22.62 13.01 -16.81
C GLY A 69 -22.76 14.26 -15.95
N GLN A 70 -22.53 14.17 -14.63
CA GLN A 70 -22.61 15.30 -13.72
C GLN A 70 -21.45 16.29 -13.95
N ILE A 71 -20.23 15.77 -14.12
CA ILE A 71 -19.04 16.58 -14.41
C ILE A 71 -19.24 17.32 -15.74
N ARG A 72 -19.69 16.61 -16.77
CA ARG A 72 -19.99 17.22 -18.08
C ARG A 72 -21.05 18.31 -17.97
N ALA A 73 -22.17 18.05 -17.28
CA ALA A 73 -23.22 19.04 -17.09
C ALA A 73 -22.73 20.28 -16.33
N TYR A 74 -21.86 20.09 -15.34
CA TYR A 74 -21.23 21.17 -14.59
C TYR A 74 -20.33 22.03 -15.51
N LEU A 75 -19.46 21.39 -16.29
CA LEU A 75 -18.57 22.06 -17.24
C LEU A 75 -19.34 22.81 -18.33
N GLU A 76 -20.40 22.22 -18.89
CA GLU A 76 -21.24 22.90 -19.90
C GLU A 76 -21.95 24.14 -19.34
N LYS A 77 -22.35 24.09 -18.06
CA LYS A 77 -23.02 25.21 -17.39
C LYS A 77 -22.07 26.37 -17.07
N HIS A 78 -20.89 26.06 -16.53
CA HIS A 78 -19.94 27.07 -16.04
C HIS A 78 -18.93 27.51 -17.11
N TYR A 79 -18.59 26.62 -18.04
CA TYR A 79 -17.60 26.83 -19.11
C TYR A 79 -18.15 26.50 -20.52
N PRO A 80 -19.28 27.10 -20.95
CA PRO A 80 -19.89 26.79 -22.25
C PRO A 80 -19.02 27.17 -23.46
N ALA A 81 -18.10 28.12 -23.29
CA ALA A 81 -17.21 28.59 -24.35
C ALA A 81 -15.99 27.67 -24.59
N LEU A 82 -15.59 26.89 -23.59
CA LEU A 82 -14.40 26.03 -23.64
C LEU A 82 -14.70 24.58 -24.05
N THR A 83 -15.97 24.18 -23.95
CA THR A 83 -16.44 22.80 -24.18
C THR A 83 -17.00 22.55 -25.58
N LYS A 84 -17.38 23.61 -26.33
CA LYS A 84 -17.96 23.48 -27.67
C LYS A 84 -16.98 23.90 -28.78
N PRO A 85 -16.82 23.10 -29.85
CA PRO A 85 -15.97 23.48 -30.97
C PRO A 85 -16.58 24.65 -31.77
N ALA A 86 -15.91 25.81 -31.70
CA ALA A 86 -15.80 26.91 -32.68
C ALA A 86 -17.04 27.58 -33.34
N SER A 87 -18.30 27.21 -33.10
CA SER A 87 -19.44 27.79 -33.86
C SER A 87 -20.31 28.84 -33.16
N SER A 88 -20.13 29.13 -31.87
CA SER A 88 -20.96 30.09 -31.14
C SER A 88 -20.13 30.98 -30.22
N LYS A 89 -19.65 32.11 -30.74
CA LYS A 89 -19.12 33.20 -29.92
C LYS A 89 -20.28 33.83 -29.15
N THR A 90 -20.54 33.34 -27.94
CA THR A 90 -21.40 34.04 -26.98
C THR A 90 -20.52 34.61 -25.86
N SER A 91 -20.52 35.93 -25.79
CA SER A 91 -19.85 36.73 -24.76
C SER A 91 -20.49 36.44 -23.40
N GLY A 92 -19.79 35.64 -22.57
CA GLY A 92 -20.08 35.44 -21.16
C GLY A 92 -18.76 35.55 -20.42
N SER A 93 -18.58 36.64 -19.67
CA SER A 93 -17.35 36.99 -18.97
C SER A 93 -17.11 36.09 -17.75
N SER A 94 -16.07 35.26 -17.81
CA SER A 94 -15.31 34.81 -16.64
C SER A 94 -13.82 35.03 -16.93
N ASN A 95 -13.04 35.45 -15.93
CA ASN A 95 -11.62 35.80 -16.08
C ASN A 95 -10.71 34.60 -16.40
N ILE A 96 -11.24 33.38 -16.23
CA ILE A 96 -10.54 32.11 -16.50
C ILE A 96 -10.38 31.87 -18.01
N ALA A 97 -11.26 32.45 -18.83
CA ALA A 97 -11.32 32.24 -20.28
C ALA A 97 -10.20 32.94 -21.09
N SER A 98 -9.30 33.72 -20.48
CA SER A 98 -8.18 34.33 -21.21
C SER A 98 -6.92 33.46 -21.28
N SER A 99 -6.72 32.52 -20.33
CA SER A 99 -5.54 31.65 -20.31
C SER A 99 -5.83 30.27 -20.91
N ILE A 100 -6.97 29.66 -20.57
CA ILE A 100 -7.33 28.31 -21.05
C ILE A 100 -8.04 28.43 -22.40
N GLN A 101 -7.48 27.79 -23.42
CA GLN A 101 -7.99 27.77 -24.79
C GLN A 101 -8.91 26.57 -25.05
N LYS A 102 -8.62 25.42 -24.42
CA LYS A 102 -9.34 24.17 -24.67
C LYS A 102 -9.46 23.32 -23.41
N LEU A 103 -10.67 22.83 -23.15
CA LEU A 103 -10.97 21.87 -22.08
C LEU A 103 -11.52 20.58 -22.70
N THR A 104 -10.86 19.45 -22.45
CA THR A 104 -11.28 18.14 -22.95
C THR A 104 -11.55 17.19 -21.79
N LEU A 105 -12.74 16.62 -21.73
CA LEU A 105 -13.09 15.57 -20.76
C LEU A 105 -12.87 14.21 -21.43
N ILE A 106 -11.99 13.40 -20.85
CA ILE A 106 -11.72 12.02 -21.26
C ILE A 106 -12.40 11.11 -20.23
N ALA A 107 -13.30 10.28 -20.72
CA ALA A 107 -14.08 9.34 -19.93
C ALA A 107 -13.35 7.99 -19.91
N VAL A 108 -12.96 7.52 -18.72
CA VAL A 108 -12.24 6.25 -18.54
C VAL A 108 -12.98 5.41 -17.49
N PRO A 109 -14.12 4.79 -17.84
CA PRO A 109 -14.94 4.09 -16.85
C PRO A 109 -14.28 2.81 -16.30
N GLU A 110 -13.33 2.22 -17.04
CA GLU A 110 -12.66 0.97 -16.68
C GLU A 110 -11.47 1.17 -15.73
N ALA A 111 -11.00 2.41 -15.55
CA ALA A 111 -9.84 2.68 -14.70
C ALA A 111 -10.19 2.52 -13.22
N ARG A 112 -9.38 1.74 -12.50
CA ARG A 112 -9.47 1.55 -11.04
C ARG A 112 -8.30 2.16 -10.28
N SER A 113 -7.24 2.58 -10.98
CA SER A 113 -6.06 3.21 -10.40
C SER A 113 -5.58 4.43 -11.18
N VAL A 114 -4.67 5.19 -10.56
CA VAL A 114 -4.01 6.33 -11.23
C VAL A 114 -3.12 5.80 -12.36
N GLY A 115 -2.50 4.64 -12.19
CA GLY A 115 -1.72 3.96 -13.23
C GLY A 115 -2.53 3.69 -14.49
N ASP A 116 -3.75 3.14 -14.35
CA ASP A 116 -4.62 2.87 -15.49
C ASP A 116 -5.03 4.15 -16.23
N MET A 117 -5.30 5.23 -15.50
CA MET A 117 -5.57 6.54 -16.10
C MET A 117 -4.38 7.06 -16.92
N MET A 118 -3.15 6.83 -16.44
CA MET A 118 -1.93 7.23 -17.14
C MET A 118 -1.67 6.37 -18.37
N ARG A 119 -1.99 5.08 -18.33
CA ARG A 119 -1.92 4.16 -19.49
C ARG A 119 -2.92 4.55 -20.57
N GLU A 120 -4.15 4.89 -20.19
CA GLU A 120 -5.16 5.34 -21.14
C GLU A 120 -4.78 6.70 -21.76
N LEU A 121 -4.19 7.58 -20.95
CA LEU A 121 -3.64 8.85 -21.42
C LEU A 121 -2.51 8.64 -22.45
N ASP A 122 -1.64 7.65 -22.23
CA ASP A 122 -0.62 7.23 -23.19
C ASP A 122 -1.26 6.62 -24.45
N ALA A 123 -2.27 5.76 -24.32
CA ALA A 123 -2.99 5.19 -25.47
C ALA A 123 -3.62 6.27 -26.37
N HIS A 124 -4.07 7.38 -25.79
CA HIS A 124 -4.59 8.52 -26.52
C HIS A 124 -3.52 9.42 -27.18
N GLN A 125 -2.25 9.37 -26.75
CA GLN A 125 -1.13 10.15 -27.30
C GLN A 125 -1.43 11.66 -27.48
N VAL A 126 -2.11 12.26 -26.49
CA VAL A 126 -2.58 13.66 -26.59
C VAL A 126 -1.51 14.67 -26.10
N ILE A 127 -0.57 14.20 -25.27
CA ILE A 127 0.48 15.02 -24.66
C ILE A 127 1.63 15.20 -25.64
N LYS A 128 2.07 16.46 -25.83
CA LYS A 128 3.14 16.82 -26.77
C LYS A 128 4.46 17.20 -26.10
N SER A 129 4.38 17.81 -24.93
CA SER A 129 5.54 18.35 -24.19
C SER A 129 5.46 18.01 -22.70
N ASP A 130 6.34 18.62 -21.89
CA ASP A 130 6.18 18.63 -20.43
C ASP A 130 4.78 19.12 -20.07
N PHE A 131 4.12 18.37 -19.21
CA PHE A 131 2.75 18.62 -18.78
C PHE A 131 2.67 18.71 -17.27
N LEU A 132 1.63 19.38 -16.79
CA LEU A 132 1.32 19.49 -15.38
C LEU A 132 0.31 18.41 -14.99
N LEU A 133 0.65 17.56 -14.04
CA LEU A 133 -0.25 16.59 -13.44
C LEU A 133 -0.82 17.18 -12.15
N MET A 134 -2.14 17.30 -12.04
CA MET A 134 -2.82 17.80 -10.85
C MET A 134 -3.96 16.89 -10.43
N HIS A 135 -4.17 16.76 -9.12
CA HIS A 135 -5.42 16.21 -8.62
C HIS A 135 -6.49 17.31 -8.52
N ALA A 136 -7.75 16.96 -8.82
CA ALA A 136 -8.87 17.90 -8.80
C ALA A 136 -9.23 18.43 -7.39
N ASP A 137 -8.69 17.81 -6.34
CA ASP A 137 -8.90 18.13 -4.92
C ASP A 137 -7.77 18.98 -4.30
N ALA A 138 -6.85 19.47 -5.12
CA ALA A 138 -5.74 20.32 -4.70
C ALA A 138 -6.18 21.80 -4.62
N VAL A 139 -6.04 22.43 -3.46
CA VAL A 139 -6.46 23.83 -3.25
C VAL A 139 -5.28 24.70 -2.84
N GLY A 140 -5.08 25.82 -3.54
CA GLY A 140 -4.04 26.77 -3.17
C GLY A 140 -3.67 27.79 -4.24
N ASN A 141 -2.69 28.62 -3.90
CA ASN A 141 -2.22 29.76 -4.68
C ASN A 141 -0.75 29.61 -5.11
N LEU A 142 -0.21 28.39 -5.17
CA LEU A 142 1.19 28.14 -5.55
C LEU A 142 1.55 28.75 -6.91
N ASP A 143 2.73 29.35 -7.03
CA ASP A 143 3.22 29.93 -8.28
C ASP A 143 3.89 28.88 -9.18
N ILE A 144 3.05 28.06 -9.83
CA ILE A 144 3.46 26.91 -10.63
C ILE A 144 4.29 27.32 -11.86
N SER A 145 4.05 28.51 -12.43
CA SER A 145 4.78 28.98 -13.62
C SER A 145 6.29 29.05 -13.38
N ALA A 146 6.72 29.52 -12.20
CA ALA A 146 8.13 29.55 -11.82
C ALA A 146 8.73 28.13 -11.68
N VAL A 147 7.93 27.18 -11.17
CA VAL A 147 8.35 25.78 -11.01
C VAL A 147 8.48 25.09 -12.37
N VAL A 148 7.55 25.33 -13.30
CA VAL A 148 7.64 24.83 -14.68
C VAL A 148 8.86 25.38 -15.41
N ALA A 149 9.17 26.68 -15.25
CA ALA A 149 10.36 27.27 -15.84
C ALA A 149 11.65 26.62 -15.30
N ALA A 150 11.71 26.37 -13.98
CA ALA A 150 12.83 25.70 -13.35
C ALA A 150 12.96 24.23 -13.81
N HIS A 151 11.86 23.49 -13.91
CA HIS A 151 11.85 22.13 -14.43
C HIS A 151 12.34 22.07 -15.87
N ARG A 152 11.82 22.93 -16.76
CA ARG A 152 12.27 23.04 -18.15
C ARG A 152 13.77 23.38 -18.24
N GLN A 153 14.28 24.23 -17.36
CA GLN A 153 15.71 24.54 -17.30
C GLN A 153 16.55 23.33 -16.88
N ARG A 154 16.09 22.55 -15.88
CA ARG A 154 16.75 21.30 -15.49
C ARG A 154 16.74 20.29 -16.63
N ARG A 155 15.61 20.11 -17.32
CA ARG A 155 15.45 19.18 -18.43
C ARG A 155 16.35 19.52 -19.64
N ARG A 156 16.62 20.81 -19.86
CA ARG A 156 17.59 21.26 -20.87
C ARG A 156 19.04 20.84 -20.55
N VAL A 157 19.39 20.73 -19.27
CA VAL A 157 20.72 20.31 -18.81
C VAL A 157 20.81 18.79 -18.71
N ASP A 158 19.79 18.17 -18.13
CA ASP A 158 19.69 16.74 -17.89
C ASP A 158 18.34 16.23 -18.43
N ARG A 159 18.39 15.47 -19.52
CA ARG A 159 17.18 14.90 -20.15
C ARG A 159 16.51 13.86 -19.24
N ASN A 160 17.25 13.26 -18.32
CA ASN A 160 16.73 12.24 -17.41
C ASN A 160 15.94 12.86 -16.24
N ALA A 161 15.75 14.18 -16.19
CA ALA A 161 14.85 14.84 -15.25
C ALA A 161 13.39 14.57 -15.62
N ILE A 162 12.81 13.50 -15.07
CA ILE A 162 11.48 13.03 -15.46
C ILE A 162 10.36 13.76 -14.72
N MET A 163 10.52 13.98 -13.41
CA MET A 163 9.43 14.52 -12.58
C MET A 163 9.92 15.55 -11.57
N THR A 164 9.09 16.56 -11.30
CA THR A 164 9.29 17.51 -10.20
C THR A 164 8.04 17.55 -9.33
N ILE A 165 8.18 17.03 -8.11
CA ILE A 165 7.12 16.92 -7.12
C ILE A 165 7.03 18.21 -6.31
N CYS A 166 5.85 18.82 -6.19
CA CYS A 166 5.66 19.99 -5.34
C CYS A 166 5.23 19.58 -3.93
N THR A 167 5.96 20.07 -2.92
CA THR A 167 5.67 19.83 -1.50
C THR A 167 5.62 21.14 -0.73
N MET A 168 4.91 21.13 0.38
CA MET A 168 4.83 22.25 1.32
C MET A 168 5.31 21.78 2.70
N PRO A 169 6.13 22.59 3.40
CA PRO A 169 6.48 22.30 4.78
C PRO A 169 5.29 22.56 5.70
N VAL A 170 4.98 21.58 6.55
CA VAL A 170 3.89 21.59 7.52
C VAL A 170 4.46 21.15 8.86
N ALA A 171 3.99 21.76 9.95
CA ALA A 171 4.40 21.33 11.28
C ALA A 171 3.94 19.88 11.56
N THR A 172 4.77 19.10 12.24
CA THR A 172 4.56 17.68 12.52
C THR A 172 3.26 17.37 13.25
N ASP A 173 2.76 18.30 14.08
CA ASP A 173 1.52 18.16 14.85
C ASP A 173 0.28 18.70 14.11
N SER A 174 0.42 19.12 12.85
CA SER A 174 -0.70 19.68 12.09
C SER A 174 -1.63 18.58 11.56
N ARG A 175 -2.93 18.82 11.69
CA ARG A 175 -4.00 17.95 11.15
C ARG A 175 -4.02 17.87 9.62
N ALA A 176 -3.22 18.70 8.94
CA ALA A 176 -2.99 18.58 7.50
C ALA A 176 -2.26 17.28 7.11
N LYS A 177 -1.53 16.66 8.06
CA LYS A 177 -0.85 15.38 7.88
C LYS A 177 -1.48 14.34 8.83
N PRO A 178 -2.47 13.56 8.38
CA PRO A 178 -3.03 12.50 9.21
C PRO A 178 -1.96 11.43 9.48
N VAL A 179 -2.03 10.81 10.66
CA VAL A 179 -1.00 9.87 11.14
C VAL A 179 -0.88 8.63 10.25
N GLY A 180 -1.94 8.25 9.53
CA GLY A 180 -1.93 7.12 8.59
C GLY A 180 -1.28 7.41 7.23
N ASP A 181 -0.89 8.65 6.93
CA ASP A 181 -0.38 9.08 5.61
C ASP A 181 0.91 9.90 5.79
N GLN A 182 1.82 9.39 6.63
CA GLN A 182 3.08 10.06 6.90
C GLN A 182 4.13 9.68 5.86
N SER A 183 4.58 10.65 5.07
CA SER A 183 5.69 10.46 4.14
C SER A 183 7.00 11.00 4.69
N VAL A 184 8.09 10.26 4.47
CA VAL A 184 9.47 10.69 4.71
C VAL A 184 10.15 10.90 3.36
N PHE A 185 10.73 12.09 3.17
CA PHE A 185 11.49 12.46 1.97
C PHE A 185 12.96 12.58 2.31
N THR A 186 13.81 11.88 1.57
CA THR A 186 15.26 12.02 1.65
C THR A 186 15.76 12.77 0.41
N ILE A 187 16.33 13.96 0.62
CA ILE A 187 16.70 14.88 -0.45
C ILE A 187 18.18 15.25 -0.41
N ALA A 188 18.75 15.50 -1.59
CA ALA A 188 20.01 16.21 -1.74
C ALA A 188 19.72 17.73 -1.76
N PRO A 189 20.17 18.53 -0.78
CA PRO A 189 19.80 19.94 -0.63
C PRO A 189 20.43 20.83 -1.72
N SER A 190 21.55 20.42 -2.31
CA SER A 190 22.24 21.20 -3.35
C SER A 190 21.55 21.16 -4.71
N THR A 191 20.94 20.03 -5.06
CA THR A 191 20.24 19.79 -6.33
C THR A 191 18.73 19.77 -6.19
N SER A 192 18.22 19.68 -4.96
CA SER A 192 16.83 19.36 -4.65
C SER A 192 16.37 18.05 -5.32
N GLN A 193 17.28 17.09 -5.51
CA GLN A 193 16.95 15.77 -6.03
C GLN A 193 16.37 14.91 -4.91
N LEU A 194 15.32 14.16 -5.22
CA LEU A 194 14.78 13.14 -4.34
C LEU A 194 15.62 11.87 -4.49
N LEU A 195 16.16 11.38 -3.38
CA LEU A 195 16.99 10.18 -3.36
C LEU A 195 16.20 8.96 -2.87
N TYR A 196 15.39 9.15 -1.83
CA TYR A 196 14.58 8.09 -1.27
C TYR A 196 13.25 8.63 -0.77
N TYR A 197 12.21 7.83 -0.97
CA TYR A 197 10.85 8.14 -0.54
C TYR A 197 10.27 6.91 0.13
N ASN A 198 9.64 7.11 1.29
CA ASN A 198 8.94 6.04 1.98
C ASN A 198 7.69 6.58 2.70
N LEU A 199 6.64 5.77 2.66
CA LEU A 199 5.40 6.00 3.39
C LEU A 199 5.44 5.21 4.70
N VAL A 200 5.10 5.87 5.79
CA VAL A 200 5.02 5.30 7.13
C VAL A 200 3.54 5.08 7.44
N PRO A 201 3.04 3.83 7.36
CA PRO A 201 1.70 3.50 7.82
C PRO A 201 1.61 3.64 9.35
N ALA A 202 0.40 3.90 9.85
CA ALA A 202 0.18 3.97 11.29
C ALA A 202 0.08 2.58 11.95
N PHE A 203 -0.46 1.59 11.22
CA PHE A 203 -0.57 0.19 11.63
C PHE A 203 -0.15 -0.72 10.46
N PRO A 204 0.77 -1.69 10.65
CA PRO A 204 1.59 -1.90 11.85
C PRO A 204 2.56 -0.73 12.06
N ARG A 205 2.75 -0.31 13.32
CA ARG A 205 3.53 0.89 13.65
C ARG A 205 5.02 0.67 13.39
N LYS A 206 5.52 1.17 12.26
CA LYS A 206 6.97 1.15 11.96
C LYS A 206 7.69 2.19 12.84
N ARG A 207 8.37 1.73 13.90
CA ARG A 207 9.18 2.60 14.79
C ARG A 207 10.57 2.91 14.24
N CYS A 208 11.06 2.11 13.31
CA CYS A 208 12.37 2.23 12.71
C CYS A 208 12.24 2.42 11.20
N LEU A 209 12.90 3.45 10.66
CA LEU A 209 13.06 3.66 9.23
C LEU A 209 14.38 3.02 8.78
N LYS A 210 14.34 2.13 7.79
CA LYS A 210 15.53 1.56 7.15
C LYS A 210 15.88 2.40 5.93
N LEU A 211 17.06 3.02 5.91
CA LEU A 211 17.57 3.74 4.75
C LEU A 211 18.66 2.90 4.06
N PRO A 212 18.59 2.68 2.74
CA PRO A 212 19.65 2.00 2.00
C PRO A 212 20.99 2.74 2.10
N LEU A 213 22.08 1.97 2.22
CA LEU A 213 23.43 2.53 2.31
C LEU A 213 23.89 3.16 0.99
N ASP A 214 23.39 2.66 -0.14
CA ASP A 214 23.72 3.11 -1.50
C ASP A 214 23.45 4.61 -1.71
N LEU A 215 22.47 5.15 -0.98
CA LEU A 215 22.15 6.59 -0.98
C LEU A 215 23.35 7.45 -0.57
N PHE A 216 24.13 6.97 0.39
CA PHE A 216 25.30 7.68 0.90
C PHE A 216 26.53 7.47 0.02
N GLU A 217 26.63 6.34 -0.67
CA GLU A 217 27.74 6.05 -1.59
C GLU A 217 27.69 6.92 -2.85
N ALA A 218 26.50 7.07 -3.44
CA ALA A 218 26.30 7.91 -4.61
C ALA A 218 26.66 9.38 -4.34
N GLU A 219 26.35 9.87 -3.13
CA GLU A 219 26.77 11.20 -2.71
C GLU A 219 28.25 11.27 -2.35
N TYR A 220 28.83 10.24 -1.72
CA TYR A 220 30.25 10.18 -1.41
C TYR A 220 31.12 10.29 -2.68
N ALA A 221 30.69 9.68 -3.79
CA ALA A 221 31.34 9.85 -5.09
C ALA A 221 31.30 11.30 -5.60
N GLN A 222 30.21 12.04 -5.33
CA GLN A 222 30.09 13.47 -5.66
C GLN A 222 30.87 14.38 -4.70
N ALA A 223 31.01 14.00 -3.43
CA ALA A 223 31.89 14.64 -2.45
C ALA A 223 33.35 14.57 -2.86
N LEU A 224 33.78 13.45 -3.46
CA LEU A 224 35.10 13.32 -4.05
C LEU A 224 35.35 14.32 -5.20
N SER A 225 34.28 14.77 -5.88
CA SER A 225 34.29 15.81 -6.91
C SER A 225 34.20 17.25 -6.36
N GLY A 226 34.24 17.45 -5.04
CA GLY A 226 34.36 18.76 -4.40
C GLY A 226 33.05 19.50 -4.13
N LYS A 227 31.88 18.86 -4.31
CA LYS A 227 30.58 19.36 -3.82
C LYS A 227 30.22 18.57 -2.57
N GLY A 228 29.98 19.23 -1.43
CA GLY A 228 29.63 18.53 -0.19
C GLY A 228 28.48 17.53 -0.39
N ALA A 229 28.69 16.29 0.05
CA ALA A 229 27.64 15.29 0.20
C ALA A 229 26.86 15.62 1.47
N GLU A 230 25.62 16.04 1.31
CA GLU A 230 24.72 16.33 2.40
C GLU A 230 23.40 15.66 2.06
N VAL A 231 22.97 14.71 2.88
CA VAL A 231 21.65 14.09 2.78
C VAL A 231 20.76 14.72 3.83
N ASP A 232 19.60 15.21 3.42
CA ASP A 232 18.59 15.79 4.33
C ASP A 232 17.34 14.91 4.35
N VAL A 233 16.95 14.46 5.55
CA VAL A 233 15.82 13.55 5.78
C VAL A 233 14.70 14.35 6.45
N ARG A 234 13.59 14.51 5.73
CA ARG A 234 12.48 15.40 6.09
C ARG A 234 11.16 14.65 6.26
N ASN A 235 10.51 14.86 7.41
CA ASN A 235 9.16 14.39 7.71
C ASN A 235 8.15 15.56 7.83
N ASP A 236 8.59 16.80 7.68
CA ASP A 236 7.75 18.00 7.73
C ASP A 236 6.98 18.24 6.41
N LEU A 237 7.36 17.59 5.32
CA LEU A 237 6.79 17.85 4.01
C LEU A 237 5.46 17.11 3.78
N VAL A 238 4.53 17.80 3.14
CA VAL A 238 3.25 17.28 2.63
C VAL A 238 3.19 17.50 1.12
N HIS A 239 2.66 16.50 0.40
CA HIS A 239 2.45 16.59 -1.05
C HIS A 239 1.33 17.56 -1.41
N CYS A 240 1.59 18.47 -2.34
CA CYS A 240 0.65 19.52 -2.73
C CYS A 240 -0.45 19.05 -3.70
N GLY A 241 -0.36 17.83 -4.24
CA GLY A 241 -1.26 17.34 -5.30
C GLY A 241 -0.95 17.92 -6.69
N VAL A 242 0.27 18.44 -6.89
CA VAL A 242 0.72 19.08 -8.14
C VAL A 242 2.12 18.58 -8.47
N ASP A 243 2.24 17.94 -9.63
CA ASP A 243 3.49 17.36 -10.11
C ASP A 243 3.75 17.82 -11.55
N ILE A 244 4.99 18.13 -11.88
CA ILE A 244 5.39 18.47 -13.25
C ILE A 244 6.07 17.24 -13.83
N CYS A 245 5.51 16.73 -14.91
CA CYS A 245 5.92 15.47 -15.52
C CYS A 245 6.46 15.72 -16.93
N ALA A 246 7.53 15.01 -17.26
CA ALA A 246 7.97 14.85 -18.63
C ALA A 246 7.00 13.94 -19.39
N ILE A 247 7.00 14.07 -20.72
CA ILE A 247 6.27 13.19 -21.64
C ILE A 247 6.65 11.71 -21.52
N ASP A 248 7.81 11.42 -20.91
CA ASP A 248 8.31 10.06 -20.71
C ASP A 248 7.57 9.32 -19.57
N VAL A 249 6.78 10.02 -18.74
CA VAL A 249 6.07 9.43 -17.59
C VAL A 249 4.96 8.45 -18.00
N PRO A 250 3.97 8.80 -18.86
CA PRO A 250 2.90 7.86 -19.23
C PRO A 250 3.41 6.53 -19.83
N PRO A 251 4.41 6.51 -20.74
CA PRO A 251 4.98 5.25 -21.23
C PRO A 251 5.58 4.36 -20.14
N LEU A 252 6.21 4.94 -19.10
CA LEU A 252 6.75 4.16 -17.98
C LEU A 252 5.67 3.42 -17.18
N PHE A 253 4.44 3.97 -17.14
CA PHE A 253 3.28 3.29 -16.57
C PHE A 253 2.73 2.19 -17.49
N THR A 254 2.86 2.36 -18.82
CA THR A 254 2.50 1.33 -19.80
C THR A 254 3.49 0.15 -19.78
N GLU A 255 4.78 0.42 -19.56
CA GLU A 255 5.81 -0.63 -19.47
C GLU A 255 5.74 -1.41 -18.14
N ASN A 256 5.46 -0.72 -17.03
CA ASN A 256 5.40 -1.31 -15.69
C ASN A 256 3.95 -1.38 -15.19
N PHE A 257 3.34 -2.57 -15.30
CA PHE A 257 1.95 -2.77 -14.93
C PHE A 257 1.69 -2.70 -13.42
N ASP A 258 2.73 -2.84 -12.60
CA ASP A 258 2.65 -2.85 -11.15
C ASP A 258 2.47 -1.45 -10.54
N TYR A 259 2.71 -0.38 -11.31
CA TYR A 259 2.53 0.99 -10.85
C TYR A 259 1.05 1.40 -10.90
N GLN A 260 0.37 1.33 -9.76
CA GLN A 260 -1.00 1.77 -9.53
C GLN A 260 -1.05 3.18 -8.91
N GLY A 261 -0.16 3.46 -7.95
CA GLY A 261 -0.05 4.74 -7.24
C GLY A 261 1.13 5.60 -7.66
N LEU A 262 0.92 6.91 -7.83
CA LEU A 262 1.96 7.86 -8.26
C LEU A 262 3.14 7.97 -7.27
N LEU A 263 2.87 8.21 -5.99
CA LEU A 263 3.94 8.39 -5.00
C LEU A 263 4.41 7.06 -4.42
N ARG A 264 3.49 6.13 -4.17
CA ARG A 264 3.80 4.88 -3.47
C ARG A 264 4.66 3.95 -4.31
N GLU A 265 4.20 3.55 -5.49
CA GLU A 265 4.90 2.56 -6.31
C GLU A 265 5.75 3.22 -7.37
N PHE A 266 5.24 4.24 -8.06
CA PHE A 266 5.98 4.83 -9.19
C PHE A 266 7.23 5.60 -8.73
N VAL A 267 7.12 6.50 -7.74
CA VAL A 267 8.32 7.21 -7.22
C VAL A 267 9.29 6.24 -6.55
N GLN A 268 8.79 5.34 -5.68
CA GLN A 268 9.66 4.37 -5.02
C GLN A 268 10.33 3.44 -6.04
N GLY A 269 9.57 2.90 -6.99
CA GLY A 269 10.04 2.01 -8.04
C GLY A 269 11.10 2.64 -8.93
N ILE A 270 10.93 3.91 -9.31
CA ILE A 270 11.97 4.65 -10.05
C ILE A 270 13.24 4.83 -9.22
N LEU A 271 13.11 5.19 -7.93
CA LEU A 271 14.27 5.42 -7.07
C LEU A 271 15.04 4.14 -6.73
N THR A 272 14.37 2.99 -6.71
CA THR A 272 15.00 1.68 -6.47
C THR A 272 15.51 1.00 -7.74
N SER A 273 15.10 1.45 -8.92
CA SER A 273 15.46 0.80 -10.19
C SER A 273 16.81 1.28 -10.69
N ASP A 274 17.82 0.40 -10.66
CA ASP A 274 19.16 0.70 -11.20
C ASP A 274 19.19 0.83 -12.73
N LEU A 275 18.19 0.26 -13.43
CA LEU A 275 18.12 0.24 -14.89
C LEU A 275 17.66 1.58 -15.49
N LEU A 276 16.86 2.32 -14.73
CA LEU A 276 16.29 3.59 -15.18
C LEU A 276 17.13 4.72 -14.61
N GLU A 277 17.91 5.41 -15.46
CA GLU A 277 18.69 6.60 -15.05
C GLU A 277 17.81 7.84 -14.74
N ALA A 278 16.51 7.64 -14.53
CA ALA A 278 15.49 8.65 -14.31
C ALA A 278 15.70 9.36 -12.96
N LYS A 279 15.63 10.69 -12.97
CA LYS A 279 15.79 11.52 -11.77
C LYS A 279 14.51 12.26 -11.45
N ILE A 280 14.10 12.17 -10.19
CA ILE A 280 12.97 12.88 -9.63
C ILE A 280 13.49 14.01 -8.75
N PHE A 281 12.89 15.19 -8.88
CA PHE A 281 13.24 16.37 -8.10
C PHE A 281 12.11 16.77 -7.18
N LEU A 282 12.46 17.34 -6.03
CA LEU A 282 11.51 17.90 -5.09
C LEU A 282 11.55 19.43 -5.17
N HIS A 283 10.40 20.06 -5.34
CA HIS A 283 10.23 21.50 -5.15
C HIS A 283 9.53 21.73 -3.82
N ILE A 284 10.26 22.27 -2.85
CA ILE A 284 9.70 22.66 -1.56
C ILE A 284 9.25 24.10 -1.68
N ALA A 285 7.94 24.32 -1.68
CA ALA A 285 7.35 25.64 -1.80
C ALA A 285 7.77 26.48 -0.57
N PRO A 286 8.46 27.61 -0.77
CA PRO A 286 8.73 28.51 0.34
C PRO A 286 7.39 29.05 0.84
N PRO A 287 7.12 29.00 2.16
CA PRO A 287 5.90 29.58 2.70
C PRO A 287 5.89 31.08 2.37
N ALA A 288 4.80 31.55 1.76
CA ALA A 288 4.66 32.97 1.43
C ALA A 288 4.86 33.81 2.70
N ASN A 289 5.69 34.86 2.61
CA ASN A 289 6.18 35.65 3.75
C ASN A 289 5.12 35.94 4.85
N ALA A 290 5.57 35.68 6.08
CA ALA A 290 5.17 36.18 7.39
C ALA A 290 4.03 35.45 8.15
N THR A 291 4.43 34.88 9.30
CA THR A 291 3.60 34.60 10.51
C THR A 291 2.63 33.43 10.51
N SER A 292 2.61 32.58 9.49
CA SER A 292 1.53 31.61 9.42
C SER A 292 2.04 30.33 8.75
N THR A 293 2.26 29.26 9.56
CA THR A 293 2.07 27.83 9.18
C THR A 293 0.78 27.30 9.83
N SER A 294 0.07 26.33 9.23
CA SER A 294 -1.29 25.89 9.66
C SER A 294 -1.40 25.47 11.15
N SER A 295 -0.26 25.32 11.83
CA SER A 295 -0.09 25.13 13.28
C SER A 295 -0.09 26.41 14.13
N GLY A 296 -0.20 27.59 13.54
CA GLY A 296 -0.14 28.88 14.26
C GLY A 296 1.27 29.33 14.67
N VAL A 297 2.32 28.64 14.21
CA VAL A 297 3.71 29.02 14.46
C VAL A 297 4.25 29.83 13.27
N PRO A 298 4.85 31.02 13.48
CA PRO A 298 5.56 31.71 12.41
C PRO A 298 6.67 30.81 11.84
N TRP A 299 6.70 30.62 10.53
CA TRP A 299 7.86 30.02 9.87
C TRP A 299 9.07 30.92 10.12
N ASP A 300 10.06 30.41 10.86
CA ASP A 300 11.31 31.11 11.09
C ASP A 300 12.30 30.73 9.99
N SER A 301 12.68 31.71 9.17
CA SER A 301 13.72 31.56 8.15
C SER A 301 15.12 31.23 8.71
N THR A 302 15.27 31.23 10.04
CA THR A 302 16.54 30.96 10.74
C THR A 302 16.60 29.61 11.45
N ALA A 303 15.59 28.75 11.31
CA ALA A 303 15.65 27.38 11.83
C ALA A 303 16.82 26.61 11.18
N PRO A 304 17.70 25.95 11.97
CA PRO A 304 18.82 25.18 11.44
C PRO A 304 18.26 23.97 10.69
N GLY A 305 18.44 23.94 9.37
CA GLY A 305 17.79 22.98 8.46
C GLY A 305 17.39 23.60 7.12
N SER A 306 17.44 24.93 6.99
CA SER A 306 17.17 25.68 5.74
C SER A 306 18.32 25.60 4.72
N LEU A 307 18.78 24.40 4.37
CA LEU A 307 19.54 24.19 3.14
C LEU A 307 18.58 23.73 2.02
N GLY A 308 18.67 24.33 0.84
CA GLY A 308 17.98 23.85 -0.36
C GLY A 308 16.54 24.34 -0.62
N LEU A 309 16.01 25.33 0.11
CA LEU A 309 14.72 25.94 -0.25
C LEU A 309 14.85 26.80 -1.52
N PRO A 310 14.13 26.48 -2.61
CA PRO A 310 14.14 27.31 -3.82
C PRO A 310 13.51 28.69 -3.54
N ALA A 311 14.15 29.76 -4.02
CA ALA A 311 13.69 31.14 -3.83
C ALA A 311 12.46 31.54 -4.68
N TYR A 312 11.81 30.57 -5.34
CA TYR A 312 10.73 30.77 -6.31
C TYR A 312 9.56 29.83 -5.98
N GLY A 313 8.37 30.10 -6.50
CA GLY A 313 7.21 29.23 -6.25
C GLY A 313 6.57 29.42 -4.87
N ALA A 314 6.57 30.64 -4.32
CA ALA A 314 5.96 30.88 -3.01
C ALA A 314 4.44 30.72 -3.05
N GLY A 315 3.89 30.04 -2.06
CA GLY A 315 2.44 29.86 -1.94
C GLY A 315 2.04 28.80 -0.93
N TYR A 316 0.73 28.71 -0.72
CA TYR A 316 0.05 27.67 0.03
C TYR A 316 -0.63 26.73 -0.96
N MET A 317 -0.47 25.43 -0.79
CA MET A 317 -1.21 24.41 -1.54
C MET A 317 -1.37 23.19 -0.66
N LEU A 318 -2.58 22.68 -0.55
CA LEU A 318 -2.87 21.46 0.19
C LEU A 318 -3.96 20.66 -0.52
N ARG A 319 -3.86 19.34 -0.44
CA ARG A 319 -4.81 18.41 -1.02
C ARG A 319 -5.86 17.99 0.01
N ALA A 320 -7.13 17.97 -0.38
CA ALA A 320 -8.21 17.51 0.48
C ALA A 320 -8.27 15.97 0.57
N SER A 321 -7.18 15.32 0.99
CA SER A 321 -7.00 13.85 1.00
C SER A 321 -8.00 13.09 1.89
N GLY A 322 -8.47 13.72 2.96
CA GLY A 322 -9.42 13.13 3.91
C GLY A 322 -10.20 14.20 4.67
N MET A 323 -11.01 13.77 5.63
CA MET A 323 -11.94 14.65 6.37
C MET A 323 -11.19 15.68 7.22
N ALA A 324 -10.12 15.26 7.90
CA ALA A 324 -9.28 16.17 8.68
C ALA A 324 -8.60 17.24 7.79
N ALA A 325 -8.05 16.83 6.64
CA ALA A 325 -7.45 17.76 5.67
C ALA A 325 -8.48 18.74 5.11
N TYR A 326 -9.70 18.27 4.81
CA TYR A 326 -10.80 19.10 4.35
C TYR A 326 -11.18 20.21 5.36
N GLU A 327 -11.18 19.89 6.66
CA GLU A 327 -11.40 20.86 7.73
C GLU A 327 -10.28 21.91 7.79
N VAL A 328 -9.02 21.47 7.71
CA VAL A 328 -7.85 22.36 7.74
C VAL A 328 -7.85 23.31 6.54
N ILE A 329 -8.05 22.80 5.33
CA ILE A 329 -8.12 23.61 4.11
C ILE A 329 -9.21 24.67 4.21
N SER A 330 -10.40 24.28 4.66
CA SER A 330 -11.52 25.21 4.82
C SER A 330 -11.17 26.31 5.83
N ASN A 331 -10.56 25.94 6.95
CA ASN A 331 -10.12 26.91 7.94
C ASN A 331 -9.04 27.84 7.37
N ASP A 332 -8.06 27.32 6.65
CA ASP A 332 -6.97 28.09 6.05
C ASP A 332 -7.49 29.10 5.02
N ILE A 333 -8.44 28.72 4.17
CA ILE A 333 -9.13 29.63 3.26
C ILE A 333 -9.84 30.76 4.02
N LEU A 334 -10.55 30.45 5.11
CA LEU A 334 -11.25 31.44 5.92
C LEU A 334 -10.30 32.41 6.63
N SER A 335 -9.12 31.96 7.06
CA SER A 335 -8.08 32.84 7.60
C SER A 335 -7.34 33.65 6.54
N GLY A 336 -7.48 33.29 5.26
CA GLY A 336 -6.94 34.03 4.14
C GLY A 336 -5.55 33.61 3.69
N TRP A 337 -5.17 32.35 3.91
CA TRP A 337 -3.87 31.78 3.54
C TRP A 337 -3.70 31.63 2.04
N THR A 338 -4.81 31.37 1.36
CA THR A 338 -4.93 31.24 -0.09
C THR A 338 -4.98 32.59 -0.81
N TYR A 339 -4.48 33.68 -0.20
CA TYR A 339 -4.49 35.03 -0.80
C TYR A 339 -3.88 35.04 -2.21
N PRO A 340 -4.56 35.57 -3.24
CA PRO A 340 -5.68 36.50 -3.22
C PRO A 340 -7.07 35.86 -3.12
N TYR A 341 -7.18 34.54 -3.26
CA TYR A 341 -8.44 33.79 -3.26
C TYR A 341 -8.95 33.61 -1.83
N THR A 342 -9.56 34.66 -1.32
CA THR A 342 -10.16 34.68 0.00
C THR A 342 -11.60 35.15 -0.12
N PRO A 343 -12.50 34.74 0.80
CA PRO A 343 -13.88 35.25 0.81
C PRO A 343 -13.98 36.78 0.90
N ARG A 344 -12.92 37.48 1.33
CA ARG A 344 -12.86 38.95 1.40
C ARG A 344 -12.78 39.64 0.04
N LEU A 345 -12.04 39.07 -0.91
CA LEU A 345 -11.80 39.68 -2.20
C LEU A 345 -12.82 39.15 -3.20
N ARG A 346 -12.65 37.89 -3.57
CA ARG A 346 -13.56 37.12 -4.41
C ARG A 346 -13.02 35.69 -4.42
N LEU A 347 -13.89 34.72 -4.14
CA LEU A 347 -13.57 33.32 -4.35
C LEU A 347 -13.58 33.00 -5.86
N PRO A 348 -12.95 31.90 -6.32
CA PRO A 348 -12.94 31.53 -7.74
C PRO A 348 -14.34 31.50 -8.38
N SER A 349 -15.35 31.05 -7.62
CA SER A 349 -16.76 31.17 -8.00
C SER A 349 -17.35 32.53 -7.60
N SER A 350 -18.27 33.07 -8.40
CA SER A 350 -18.81 34.43 -8.35
C SER A 350 -19.73 34.73 -7.14
N PHE A 351 -19.40 34.25 -5.95
CA PHE A 351 -20.09 34.59 -4.72
C PHE A 351 -19.46 35.82 -4.08
N ASN A 352 -20.29 36.85 -3.84
CA ASN A 352 -19.87 38.01 -3.08
C ASN A 352 -20.19 37.78 -1.61
N TYR A 353 -19.17 37.83 -0.75
CA TYR A 353 -19.32 37.81 0.69
C TYR A 353 -19.01 39.18 1.27
N SER A 354 -19.89 39.65 2.15
CA SER A 354 -19.61 40.80 3.00
C SER A 354 -18.83 40.34 4.24
N HIS A 355 -17.79 41.09 4.59
CA HIS A 355 -16.92 40.77 5.71
C HIS A 355 -17.35 41.53 6.98
N LEU A 356 -17.50 40.79 8.07
CA LEU A 356 -17.69 41.32 9.43
C LEU A 356 -16.38 41.20 10.22
N SER A 357 -16.28 41.88 11.37
CA SER A 357 -15.11 41.69 12.26
C SER A 357 -14.93 40.21 12.67
N SER A 358 -13.70 39.80 13.01
CA SER A 358 -13.40 38.45 13.51
C SER A 358 -13.59 37.29 12.51
N LEU A 359 -13.22 37.48 11.23
CA LEU A 359 -13.25 36.43 10.19
C LEU A 359 -14.65 35.83 9.99
N ARG A 360 -15.67 36.69 10.00
CA ARG A 360 -17.05 36.31 9.73
C ARG A 360 -17.45 36.77 8.34
N PHE A 361 -18.06 35.87 7.58
CA PHE A 361 -18.43 36.12 6.19
C PHE A 361 -19.93 35.89 6.00
N LEU A 362 -20.60 36.87 5.40
CA LEU A 362 -22.04 36.84 5.16
C LEU A 362 -22.31 36.98 3.66
N GLY A 363 -22.90 35.96 3.07
CA GLY A 363 -23.31 35.93 1.68
C GLY A 363 -24.51 36.84 1.40
N GLU A 364 -24.70 37.15 0.12
CA GLU A 364 -25.79 38.01 -0.32
C GLU A 364 -27.17 37.42 0.04
N GLY A 365 -28.05 38.27 0.59
CA GLY A 365 -29.41 37.89 0.95
C GLY A 365 -29.54 36.98 2.18
N ALA A 366 -28.45 36.71 2.91
CA ALA A 366 -28.52 35.98 4.16
C ALA A 366 -29.18 36.81 5.26
N THR A 367 -30.08 36.19 6.02
CA THR A 367 -30.83 36.82 7.11
C THR A 367 -30.55 36.08 8.42
N TYR A 368 -30.29 36.82 9.48
CA TYR A 368 -30.05 36.27 10.81
C TYR A 368 -30.90 37.02 11.83
N ALA A 369 -31.40 36.30 12.85
CA ALA A 369 -32.13 36.90 13.95
C ALA A 369 -31.22 37.77 14.83
N LEU A 370 -31.77 38.78 15.50
CA LEU A 370 -31.01 39.69 16.38
C LEU A 370 -30.33 38.95 17.55
N THR A 371 -30.94 37.86 18.00
CA THR A 371 -30.46 37.02 19.11
C THR A 371 -29.40 36.00 18.67
N ALA A 372 -29.21 35.79 17.36
CA ALA A 372 -28.27 34.82 16.84
C ALA A 372 -26.82 35.29 17.02
N ARG A 373 -25.94 34.38 17.45
CA ARG A 373 -24.52 34.63 17.67
C ARG A 373 -23.71 33.93 16.61
N ILE A 374 -23.10 34.73 15.74
CA ILE A 374 -22.12 34.24 14.77
C ILE A 374 -20.74 34.37 15.41
N GLY A 375 -20.13 33.22 15.68
CA GLY A 375 -18.82 33.06 16.29
C GLY A 375 -17.66 33.31 15.34
N PHE A 376 -16.45 33.02 15.81
CA PHE A 376 -15.22 33.18 15.04
C PHE A 376 -15.18 32.21 13.84
N ARG A 377 -14.53 32.65 12.75
CA ARG A 377 -14.26 31.82 11.56
C ARG A 377 -15.51 31.11 11.01
N SER A 378 -16.57 31.88 10.79
CA SER A 378 -17.85 31.33 10.28
C SER A 378 -18.22 31.96 8.95
N LEU A 379 -18.59 31.13 7.98
CA LEU A 379 -19.03 31.55 6.65
C LEU A 379 -20.49 31.16 6.45
N ILE A 380 -21.32 32.14 6.11
CA ILE A 380 -22.75 31.95 5.84
C ILE A 380 -22.99 32.20 4.36
N GLY A 381 -23.49 31.18 3.66
CA GLY A 381 -23.82 31.24 2.24
C GLY A 381 -25.00 32.12 1.91
N SER A 382 -25.22 32.30 0.60
CA SER A 382 -26.26 33.19 0.08
C SER A 382 -27.69 32.70 0.41
N ALA A 383 -28.60 33.63 0.66
CA ALA A 383 -30.02 33.36 0.97
C ALA A 383 -30.28 32.41 2.17
N SER A 384 -29.31 32.22 3.05
CA SER A 384 -29.46 31.38 4.25
C SER A 384 -30.17 32.13 5.39
N ARG A 385 -30.94 31.40 6.20
CA ARG A 385 -31.79 31.95 7.27
C ARG A 385 -31.44 31.33 8.62
N LEU A 386 -31.00 32.16 9.56
CA LEU A 386 -30.76 31.76 10.95
C LEU A 386 -31.90 32.29 11.83
N LYS A 387 -32.60 31.39 12.54
CA LYS A 387 -33.66 31.73 13.51
C LYS A 387 -33.07 32.26 14.83
N ASP A 388 -33.94 32.46 15.83
CA ASP A 388 -33.60 32.98 17.15
C ASP A 388 -32.70 32.04 17.97
N GLU A 389 -31.81 32.62 18.79
CA GLU A 389 -30.96 31.91 19.77
C GLU A 389 -30.03 30.85 19.15
N VAL A 390 -29.59 31.05 17.90
CA VAL A 390 -28.64 30.16 17.22
C VAL A 390 -27.20 30.58 17.54
N ASP A 391 -26.36 29.61 17.92
CA ASP A 391 -24.91 29.80 18.14
C ASP A 391 -24.13 29.03 17.06
N VAL A 392 -23.33 29.73 16.24
CA VAL A 392 -22.51 29.13 15.17
C VAL A 392 -21.04 29.43 15.40
N HIS A 393 -20.17 28.43 15.44
CA HIS A 393 -18.72 28.59 15.68
C HIS A 393 -17.91 27.73 14.70
N HIS A 394 -16.89 28.29 14.04
CA HIS A 394 -16.00 27.56 13.10
C HIS A 394 -16.75 26.77 12.00
N CYS A 395 -17.86 27.29 11.49
CA CYS A 395 -18.71 26.57 10.53
C CYS A 395 -18.65 27.17 9.13
N THR A 396 -18.80 26.30 8.13
CA THR A 396 -19.05 26.68 6.74
C THR A 396 -20.47 26.28 6.39
N ILE A 397 -21.34 27.27 6.13
CA ILE A 397 -22.75 27.08 5.80
C ILE A 397 -22.98 27.42 4.33
N GLY A 398 -23.61 26.48 3.62
CA GLY A 398 -24.03 26.59 2.23
C GLY A 398 -25.08 27.65 1.95
N SER A 399 -25.49 27.71 0.69
CA SER A 399 -26.56 28.58 0.21
C SER A 399 -27.94 27.97 0.46
N ARG A 400 -28.94 28.82 0.69
CA ARG A 400 -30.34 28.43 0.94
C ARG A 400 -30.51 27.48 2.14
N VAL A 401 -29.65 27.61 3.16
CA VAL A 401 -29.73 26.81 4.38
C VAL A 401 -30.68 27.47 5.37
N THR A 402 -31.52 26.69 6.05
CA THR A 402 -32.41 27.16 7.12
C THR A 402 -32.06 26.48 8.43
N ILE A 403 -31.74 27.28 9.46
CA ILE A 403 -31.36 26.78 10.78
C ILE A 403 -32.45 27.12 11.79
N GLY A 404 -32.95 26.10 12.50
CA GLY A 404 -33.97 26.18 13.53
C GLY A 404 -33.53 26.96 14.77
N ALA A 405 -34.50 27.32 15.62
CA ALA A 405 -34.23 28.11 16.82
C ALA A 405 -33.48 27.27 17.88
N ARG A 406 -32.69 27.92 18.73
CA ARG A 406 -31.94 27.29 19.84
C ARG A 406 -30.95 26.20 19.43
N THR A 407 -30.48 26.26 18.20
CA THR A 407 -29.53 25.28 17.66
C THR A 407 -28.10 25.74 17.86
N LYS A 408 -27.22 24.81 18.24
CA LYS A 408 -25.79 25.05 18.42
C LYS A 408 -25.00 24.26 17.39
N ILE A 409 -24.12 24.94 16.68
CA ILE A 409 -23.32 24.36 15.60
C ILE A 409 -21.86 24.74 15.83
N ASP A 410 -20.99 23.73 15.93
CA ASP A 410 -19.56 23.90 16.09
C ASP A 410 -18.77 22.98 15.15
N HIS A 411 -17.76 23.52 14.46
CA HIS A 411 -16.89 22.80 13.51
C HIS A 411 -17.66 22.00 12.42
N ALA A 412 -18.84 22.45 12.01
CA ALA A 412 -19.67 21.73 11.04
C ALA A 412 -19.60 22.32 9.62
N PHE A 413 -19.75 21.43 8.63
CA PHE A 413 -19.82 21.76 7.21
C PHE A 413 -21.22 21.44 6.69
N LEU A 414 -21.98 22.47 6.36
CA LEU A 414 -23.32 22.32 5.80
C LEU A 414 -23.29 22.72 4.34
N TRP A 415 -23.67 21.81 3.44
CA TRP A 415 -23.76 22.11 2.01
C TRP A 415 -25.07 22.85 1.67
N ASP A 416 -25.32 23.05 0.37
CA ASP A 416 -26.47 23.81 -0.10
C ASP A 416 -27.81 23.10 0.19
N GLY A 417 -28.83 23.89 0.55
CA GLY A 417 -30.20 23.42 0.72
C GLY A 417 -30.47 22.62 2.00
N VAL A 418 -29.54 22.60 2.96
CA VAL A 418 -29.71 21.90 4.24
C VAL A 418 -30.77 22.59 5.10
N GLN A 419 -31.61 21.78 5.76
CA GLN A 419 -32.61 22.24 6.71
C GLN A 419 -32.32 21.62 8.08
N VAL A 420 -32.11 22.45 9.09
CA VAL A 420 -31.87 22.01 10.47
C VAL A 420 -33.04 22.40 11.36
N GLY A 421 -33.57 21.45 12.10
CA GLY A 421 -34.65 21.60 13.07
C GLY A 421 -34.26 22.42 14.31
N GLU A 422 -35.19 22.49 15.25
CA GLU A 422 -35.05 23.24 16.49
C GLU A 422 -34.34 22.41 17.58
N ASN A 423 -33.65 23.09 18.50
CA ASN A 423 -32.90 22.49 19.62
C ASN A 423 -31.85 21.44 19.20
N CYS A 424 -31.23 21.60 18.04
CA CYS A 424 -30.21 20.65 17.56
C CYS A 424 -28.82 21.01 18.10
N VAL A 425 -27.97 20.00 18.31
CA VAL A 425 -26.55 20.19 18.66
C VAL A 425 -25.71 19.43 17.65
N LEU A 426 -25.00 20.19 16.81
CA LEU A 426 -24.17 19.68 15.73
C LEU A 426 -22.71 19.98 16.04
N THR A 427 -21.89 18.94 16.21
CA THR A 427 -20.45 19.09 16.46
C THR A 427 -19.66 18.29 15.43
N GLY A 428 -18.81 18.95 14.65
CA GLY A 428 -17.82 18.27 13.80
C GLY A 428 -18.42 17.33 12.74
N CYS A 429 -19.54 17.71 12.11
CA CYS A 429 -20.24 16.89 11.13
C CYS A 429 -20.19 17.48 9.72
N ILE A 430 -20.28 16.61 8.71
CA ILE A 430 -20.41 16.99 7.29
C ILE A 430 -21.80 16.59 6.80
N LEU A 431 -22.59 17.57 6.35
CA LEU A 431 -23.94 17.35 5.82
C LEU A 431 -23.96 17.58 4.31
N GLY A 432 -24.42 16.55 3.59
CA GLY A 432 -24.64 16.56 2.15
C GLY A 432 -25.70 17.56 1.66
N HIS A 433 -25.94 17.57 0.35
CA HIS A 433 -26.91 18.47 -0.27
C HIS A 433 -28.35 18.09 0.12
N ASN A 434 -29.21 19.09 0.34
CA ASN A 434 -30.65 18.89 0.64
C ASN A 434 -30.95 17.97 1.83
N VAL A 435 -30.04 17.86 2.80
CA VAL A 435 -30.27 17.08 4.02
C VAL A 435 -31.28 17.79 4.91
N THR A 436 -32.21 17.02 5.50
CA THR A 436 -33.18 17.54 6.48
C THR A 436 -32.95 16.88 7.83
N ILE A 437 -32.60 17.68 8.83
CA ILE A 437 -32.47 17.26 10.22
C ILE A 437 -33.71 17.76 10.97
N LEU A 438 -34.43 16.86 11.63
CA LEU A 438 -35.61 17.21 12.43
C LEU A 438 -35.23 17.70 13.84
N ASP A 439 -36.23 17.90 14.70
CA ASP A 439 -36.03 18.54 16.00
C ASP A 439 -35.31 17.64 17.01
N ASN A 440 -34.59 18.26 17.94
CA ASN A 440 -33.88 17.63 19.08
C ASN A 440 -32.78 16.62 18.69
N VAL A 441 -32.16 16.76 17.52
CA VAL A 441 -31.08 15.86 17.08
C VAL A 441 -29.73 16.26 17.68
N ARG A 442 -28.94 15.27 18.10
CA ARG A 442 -27.57 15.45 18.62
C ARG A 442 -26.57 14.65 17.79
N MET A 443 -25.62 15.34 17.18
CA MET A 443 -24.58 14.75 16.35
C MET A 443 -23.19 15.00 16.93
N GLU A 444 -22.43 13.93 17.10
CA GLU A 444 -21.03 13.99 17.52
C GLU A 444 -20.07 14.11 16.32
N ARG A 445 -18.81 14.42 16.64
CA ARG A 445 -17.74 14.65 15.66
C ARG A 445 -17.46 13.40 14.82
N GLY A 446 -17.18 13.60 13.53
CA GLY A 446 -16.93 12.54 12.56
C GLY A 446 -18.19 12.00 11.90
N THR A 447 -19.37 12.54 12.21
CA THR A 447 -20.62 12.11 11.58
C THR A 447 -20.73 12.63 10.14
N ILE A 448 -21.01 11.73 9.20
CA ILE A 448 -21.22 12.04 7.77
C ILE A 448 -22.65 11.71 7.38
N ILE A 449 -23.33 12.63 6.70
CA ILE A 449 -24.65 12.40 6.14
C ILE A 449 -24.62 12.65 4.63
N ALA A 450 -24.96 11.64 3.84
CA ALA A 450 -25.07 11.71 2.39
C ALA A 450 -26.20 12.65 1.93
N SER A 451 -26.24 12.94 0.63
CA SER A 451 -27.21 13.91 0.12
C SER A 451 -28.64 13.35 0.21
N ASN A 452 -29.63 14.24 0.35
CA ASN A 452 -31.06 13.92 0.42
C ASN A 452 -31.50 13.01 1.60
N CYS A 453 -30.61 12.73 2.56
CA CYS A 453 -30.97 11.98 3.77
C CYS A 453 -31.84 12.81 4.71
N VAL A 454 -32.70 12.12 5.47
CA VAL A 454 -33.54 12.72 6.51
C VAL A 454 -33.26 12.05 7.84
N VAL A 455 -32.90 12.83 8.86
CA VAL A 455 -32.72 12.33 10.23
C VAL A 455 -33.98 12.63 11.03
N GLY A 456 -34.53 11.58 11.66
CA GLY A 456 -35.72 11.63 12.52
C GLY A 456 -35.55 12.51 13.75
N PRO A 457 -36.66 12.86 14.43
CA PRO A 457 -36.60 13.62 15.67
C PRO A 457 -36.06 12.78 16.83
N ASP A 458 -35.45 13.43 17.82
CA ASP A 458 -34.93 12.83 19.07
C ASP A 458 -33.83 11.76 18.86
N VAL A 459 -33.07 11.84 17.77
CA VAL A 459 -31.97 10.91 17.43
C VAL A 459 -30.63 11.42 17.96
N HIS A 460 -29.82 10.49 18.47
CA HIS A 460 -28.42 10.73 18.82
C HIS A 460 -27.50 9.87 17.93
N LEU A 461 -26.64 10.53 17.14
CA LEU A 461 -25.63 9.88 16.32
C LEU A 461 -24.27 9.94 17.02
N SER A 462 -23.66 8.77 17.25
CA SER A 462 -22.34 8.61 17.87
C SER A 462 -21.20 8.97 16.91
N LYS A 463 -20.01 9.20 17.46
CA LYS A 463 -18.79 9.53 16.68
C LYS A 463 -18.57 8.58 15.51
N GLY A 464 -18.19 9.14 14.35
CA GLY A 464 -17.85 8.37 13.15
C GLY A 464 -19.03 7.72 12.43
N SER A 465 -20.27 7.95 12.86
CA SER A 465 -21.46 7.41 12.20
C SER A 465 -21.60 7.94 10.77
N ARG A 466 -21.84 7.07 9.80
CA ARG A 466 -22.07 7.45 8.40
C ARG A 466 -23.50 7.10 8.02
N VAL A 467 -24.21 8.00 7.34
CA VAL A 467 -25.60 7.78 6.91
C VAL A 467 -25.67 7.97 5.40
N SER A 468 -26.25 7.00 4.70
CA SER A 468 -26.43 7.02 3.24
C SER A 468 -27.87 6.68 2.84
N LEU A 469 -28.31 7.08 1.66
CA LEU A 469 -29.56 6.56 1.08
C LEU A 469 -29.41 5.14 0.53
N TYR A 470 -28.19 4.76 0.14
CA TYR A 470 -27.89 3.45 -0.41
C TYR A 470 -27.35 2.52 0.69
N PRO A 471 -27.76 1.24 0.73
CA PRO A 471 -27.17 0.26 1.64
C PRO A 471 -25.68 0.08 1.34
N TYR A 472 -24.92 -0.33 2.36
CA TYR A 472 -23.53 -0.75 2.17
C TYR A 472 -23.51 -2.05 1.33
N ARG A 473 -22.74 -2.08 0.24
CA ARG A 473 -22.43 -3.28 -0.54
C ARG A 473 -20.90 -3.36 -0.66
N GLU A 474 -20.32 -4.51 -0.32
CA GLU A 474 -18.89 -4.78 -0.50
C GLU A 474 -18.57 -4.92 -1.99
N SER A 475 -17.39 -4.47 -2.37
CA SER A 475 -16.95 -4.19 -3.74
C SER A 475 -16.51 -5.44 -4.54
N GLU A 476 -17.07 -6.62 -4.29
CA GLU A 476 -16.75 -7.83 -5.06
C GLU A 476 -17.68 -8.04 -6.27
N ASP A 477 -18.87 -7.42 -6.29
CA ASP A 477 -19.89 -7.63 -7.34
C ASP A 477 -20.13 -6.36 -8.21
N GLU A 478 -19.07 -5.72 -8.70
CA GLU A 478 -19.19 -4.49 -9.52
C GLU A 478 -19.70 -4.72 -10.96
N ASP A 479 -19.79 -5.97 -11.43
CA ASP A 479 -20.16 -6.29 -12.82
C ASP A 479 -21.63 -5.95 -13.19
N GLN A 480 -22.47 -5.56 -12.23
CA GLN A 480 -23.90 -5.26 -12.46
C GLN A 480 -24.28 -3.77 -12.36
N PHE A 481 -23.31 -2.85 -12.36
CA PHE A 481 -23.64 -1.41 -12.28
C PHE A 481 -24.31 -0.84 -13.55
N ILE A 482 -24.37 -1.59 -14.66
CA ILE A 482 -24.78 -1.05 -15.98
C ILE A 482 -26.21 -1.43 -16.42
N GLU A 483 -26.87 -2.47 -15.86
CA GLU A 483 -28.19 -2.89 -16.39
C GLU A 483 -29.43 -2.52 -15.54
N ASP A 484 -29.30 -2.25 -14.23
CA ASP A 484 -30.48 -2.16 -13.35
C ASP A 484 -31.04 -0.74 -13.14
N ALA A 485 -30.52 0.28 -13.82
CA ALA A 485 -31.02 1.67 -13.67
C ALA A 485 -32.39 1.93 -14.35
N ALA A 486 -33.04 0.92 -14.94
CA ALA A 486 -34.25 1.10 -15.74
C ALA A 486 -35.52 0.43 -15.21
N ASP A 487 -35.45 -0.54 -14.29
CA ASP A 487 -36.64 -1.18 -13.73
C ASP A 487 -36.31 -1.75 -12.36
N GLU A 488 -36.77 -1.11 -11.28
CA GLU A 488 -37.31 -1.81 -10.11
C GLU A 488 -37.96 -0.82 -9.12
N THR A 489 -39.26 -0.63 -9.31
CA THR A 489 -40.17 -0.35 -8.20
C THR A 489 -40.55 -1.70 -7.58
N SER A 490 -39.84 -2.14 -6.54
CA SER A 490 -40.32 -3.23 -5.69
C SER A 490 -39.87 -3.08 -4.24
N ASP A 491 -40.87 -3.23 -3.38
CA ASP A 491 -40.80 -3.18 -1.93
C ASP A 491 -39.86 -4.25 -1.36
N THR A 492 -38.79 -3.83 -0.68
CA THR A 492 -38.01 -4.68 0.23
C THR A 492 -38.09 -4.11 1.65
N SER A 493 -38.47 -4.97 2.59
CA SER A 493 -38.95 -4.65 3.95
C SER A 493 -38.01 -3.78 4.82
N PRO A 494 -38.55 -2.78 5.58
CA PRO A 494 -37.77 -1.96 6.50
C PRO A 494 -37.79 -2.58 7.90
N SER A 495 -36.78 -3.33 8.30
CA SER A 495 -36.76 -3.88 9.67
C SER A 495 -35.36 -4.18 10.20
N SER A 496 -34.64 -3.10 10.56
CA SER A 496 -33.68 -3.05 11.69
C SER A 496 -33.00 -1.67 11.77
N ASN A 497 -32.72 -1.03 10.62
CA ASN A 497 -31.90 0.19 10.57
C ASN A 497 -32.72 1.51 10.52
N ALA A 498 -34.03 1.42 10.26
CA ALA A 498 -34.93 2.58 10.30
C ALA A 498 -35.22 3.06 11.73
N GLU A 499 -35.00 2.21 12.74
CA GLU A 499 -35.19 2.56 14.16
C GLU A 499 -34.07 3.47 14.68
N ALA A 500 -32.85 3.32 14.17
CA ALA A 500 -31.68 4.12 14.56
C ALA A 500 -31.78 5.59 14.11
N LEU A 501 -32.45 5.85 12.98
CA LEU A 501 -32.64 7.21 12.42
C LEU A 501 -33.96 7.85 12.86
N GLY A 502 -34.73 7.24 13.77
CA GLY A 502 -35.95 7.81 14.34
C GLY A 502 -37.17 7.81 13.39
N ALA A 503 -38.33 8.18 13.93
CA ALA A 503 -39.60 8.15 13.19
C ALA A 503 -39.58 9.12 11.98
N GLY A 504 -39.62 8.57 10.77
CA GLY A 504 -39.60 9.35 9.52
C GLY A 504 -38.21 9.59 8.93
N GLY A 505 -37.16 8.99 9.50
CA GLY A 505 -35.82 9.00 8.92
C GLY A 505 -35.79 8.32 7.55
N LYS A 506 -35.09 8.92 6.60
CA LYS A 506 -34.80 8.34 5.28
C LYS A 506 -33.28 8.20 5.14
N GLY A 507 -32.82 6.95 5.20
CA GLY A 507 -31.42 6.58 5.09
C GLY A 507 -31.15 5.25 5.80
N TYR A 508 -30.02 4.66 5.48
CA TYR A 508 -29.43 3.53 6.17
C TYR A 508 -28.20 4.03 6.93
N LEU A 509 -28.03 3.55 8.16
CA LEU A 509 -26.76 3.69 8.85
C LEU A 509 -25.74 2.84 8.08
N TRP A 510 -24.74 3.52 7.53
CA TRP A 510 -23.58 2.95 6.86
C TRP A 510 -22.61 2.57 7.97
N GLU A 511 -22.81 1.38 8.53
CA GLU A 511 -21.79 0.74 9.34
C GLU A 511 -20.82 0.10 8.34
N PRO A 512 -19.59 0.62 8.15
CA PRO A 512 -18.54 -0.28 7.69
C PRO A 512 -18.49 -1.40 8.72
N GLN A 513 -18.46 -2.67 8.29
CA GLN A 513 -18.32 -3.82 9.20
C GLN A 513 -16.99 -3.74 9.95
N LEU A 514 -16.95 -2.88 10.95
CA LEU A 514 -15.79 -2.53 11.75
C LEU A 514 -16.17 -2.53 13.24
N ALA A 515 -17.33 -3.15 13.52
CA ALA A 515 -17.89 -3.45 14.83
C ALA A 515 -18.25 -4.95 14.97
N GLY A 516 -17.70 -5.81 14.09
CA GLY A 516 -17.51 -7.22 14.38
C GLY A 516 -16.11 -7.37 14.98
N VAL A 517 -16.04 -7.83 16.22
CA VAL A 517 -14.84 -8.50 16.72
C VAL A 517 -14.56 -9.61 15.72
N VAL A 518 -13.51 -9.46 14.92
CA VAL A 518 -12.94 -10.58 14.19
C VAL A 518 -12.48 -11.53 15.30
N ASP A 519 -13.12 -12.70 15.40
CA ASP A 519 -12.59 -13.79 16.22
C ASP A 519 -11.13 -14.01 15.80
N GLU A 520 -10.24 -14.14 16.78
CA GLU A 520 -8.78 -14.28 16.61
C GLU A 520 -8.37 -15.62 15.94
N SER A 521 -9.21 -16.20 15.07
CA SER A 521 -9.00 -17.52 14.46
C SER A 521 -8.72 -17.54 12.96
N ASP A 522 -8.98 -16.45 12.24
CA ASP A 522 -8.95 -16.45 10.76
C ASP A 522 -7.93 -15.42 10.23
N GLU A 523 -6.72 -15.38 10.80
CA GLU A 523 -5.61 -14.49 10.39
C GLU A 523 -4.80 -15.01 9.17
N GLU A 524 -5.21 -16.09 8.50
CA GLU A 524 -4.42 -16.69 7.41
C GLU A 524 -4.61 -16.01 6.03
N ASP A 525 -5.57 -15.09 5.86
CA ASP A 525 -5.88 -14.43 4.58
C ASP A 525 -5.62 -12.90 4.57
N ASP A 526 -5.10 -12.30 5.65
CA ASP A 526 -4.93 -10.83 5.80
C ASP A 526 -3.64 -10.27 5.14
N ASP A 527 -2.77 -11.13 4.59
CA ASP A 527 -1.49 -10.72 3.97
C ASP A 527 -1.63 -9.99 2.62
N ASP A 528 -2.82 -10.05 2.00
CA ASP A 528 -3.09 -9.45 0.68
C ASP A 528 -3.62 -8.00 0.74
N LEU A 529 -3.97 -7.49 1.93
CA LEU A 529 -4.45 -6.12 2.08
C LEU A 529 -3.30 -5.14 2.36
N ASP A 530 -3.25 -4.08 1.55
CA ASP A 530 -2.27 -3.01 1.69
C ASP A 530 -2.20 -2.46 3.13
N GLU A 531 -1.00 -2.48 3.73
CA GLU A 531 -0.75 -2.01 5.11
C GLU A 531 -1.36 -0.63 5.40
N ILE A 532 -1.45 0.26 4.40
CA ILE A 532 -2.01 1.62 4.53
C ILE A 532 -3.54 1.64 4.43
N GLU A 533 -4.12 0.78 3.59
CA GLU A 533 -5.58 0.68 3.39
C GLU A 533 -6.26 -0.20 4.45
N ASN A 534 -5.45 -0.81 5.34
CA ASN A 534 -5.93 -1.57 6.46
C ASN A 534 -7.08 -0.82 7.19
N PRO A 535 -8.22 -1.48 7.46
CA PRO A 535 -9.41 -0.87 8.06
C PRO A 535 -9.12 -0.14 9.37
N ARG A 536 -8.10 -0.55 10.12
CA ARG A 536 -7.66 0.11 11.36
C ARG A 536 -7.06 1.49 11.10
N ASN A 537 -6.36 1.66 9.97
CA ASN A 537 -5.80 2.94 9.55
C ASN A 537 -6.87 3.90 9.01
N ALA A 538 -7.96 3.39 8.42
CA ALA A 538 -9.07 4.21 7.95
C ALA A 538 -9.69 5.10 9.05
N LYS A 539 -9.71 4.62 10.31
CA LYS A 539 -10.18 5.39 11.48
C LYS A 539 -9.31 6.62 11.79
N LEU A 540 -8.03 6.62 11.42
CA LEU A 540 -7.09 7.73 11.67
C LEU A 540 -7.27 8.92 10.71
N PHE A 541 -8.13 8.76 9.71
CA PHE A 541 -8.48 9.83 8.77
C PHE A 541 -9.75 10.60 9.17
N ASP A 542 -10.43 10.17 10.25
CA ASP A 542 -11.61 10.85 10.77
C ASP A 542 -11.24 12.13 11.55
N MET A 543 -12.21 13.01 11.74
CA MET A 543 -12.00 14.35 12.31
C MET A 543 -11.41 14.36 13.72
N ASP A 544 -11.67 13.34 14.55
CA ASP A 544 -11.37 13.31 16.00
C ASP A 544 -10.21 12.40 16.41
N SER A 545 -9.57 11.69 15.49
CA SER A 545 -8.58 10.66 15.84
C SER A 545 -7.27 11.30 16.33
N ASN A 546 -7.11 11.39 17.65
CA ASN A 546 -5.82 11.57 18.28
C ASN A 546 -5.18 10.20 18.55
N LEU A 547 -3.86 10.11 18.47
CA LEU A 547 -3.07 8.88 18.71
C LEU A 547 -3.40 8.18 20.05
N ALA A 548 -3.94 8.91 21.02
CA ALA A 548 -4.32 8.41 22.34
C ALA A 548 -5.62 7.59 22.39
N GLN A 549 -6.43 7.55 21.32
CA GLN A 549 -7.73 6.85 21.30
C GLN A 549 -7.66 5.41 20.76
N VAL A 550 -6.48 4.94 20.33
CA VAL A 550 -6.29 3.53 20.00
C VAL A 550 -5.94 2.80 21.29
N GLU A 551 -6.94 2.20 21.94
CA GLU A 551 -6.70 1.17 22.96
C GLU A 551 -6.03 -0.01 22.27
N LEU A 552 -4.76 -0.21 22.59
CA LEU A 552 -4.00 -1.37 22.18
C LEU A 552 -4.48 -2.55 23.03
N SER A 553 -4.95 -3.63 22.40
CA SER A 553 -4.96 -4.92 23.07
C SER A 553 -3.51 -5.35 23.22
N ASP A 554 -2.97 -5.23 24.43
CA ASP A 554 -1.58 -5.55 24.80
C ASP A 554 -1.24 -7.06 24.67
N THR A 555 -1.98 -7.84 23.88
CA THR A 555 -1.84 -9.30 23.80
C THR A 555 -0.80 -9.79 22.81
N TYR A 556 -0.25 -8.94 21.92
CA TYR A 556 0.70 -9.38 20.88
C TYR A 556 2.07 -8.69 20.88
N SER A 557 2.34 -7.80 21.84
CA SER A 557 3.67 -7.16 21.95
C SER A 557 4.73 -7.99 22.70
N GLU A 558 4.43 -9.26 23.05
CA GLU A 558 5.39 -10.17 23.70
C GLU A 558 5.99 -11.26 22.79
N LEU A 559 5.68 -11.29 21.48
CA LEU A 559 6.21 -12.34 20.58
C LEU A 559 7.21 -11.87 19.51
N SER A 560 7.62 -10.59 19.50
CA SER A 560 8.66 -10.09 18.59
C SER A 560 9.91 -9.56 19.31
N SER A 561 10.32 -10.23 20.38
CA SER A 561 11.66 -10.13 20.96
C SER A 561 12.13 -11.51 21.40
N ILE A 562 12.41 -12.39 20.43
CA ILE A 562 13.26 -13.54 20.68
C ILE A 562 14.70 -13.05 20.55
N ASP A 563 15.23 -12.62 21.69
CA ASP A 563 16.64 -12.29 21.88
C ASP A 563 17.46 -13.57 21.71
N ALA A 564 18.08 -13.73 20.54
CA ALA A 564 19.09 -14.75 20.29
C ALA A 564 20.48 -14.21 20.64
N ASP A 565 20.69 -13.84 21.90
CA ASP A 565 22.02 -13.69 22.50
C ASP A 565 22.01 -14.42 23.85
N SER A 566 22.34 -15.70 23.80
CA SER A 566 22.67 -16.51 24.97
C SER A 566 24.02 -17.18 24.70
N GLU A 567 25.09 -16.42 24.91
CA GLU A 567 26.43 -16.97 25.10
C GLU A 567 26.46 -17.74 26.43
N PRO A 568 26.92 -19.02 26.46
CA PRO A 568 26.95 -19.79 27.69
C PRO A 568 28.19 -19.47 28.53
N ASP A 569 27.95 -19.07 29.77
CA ASP A 569 28.94 -18.99 30.85
C ASP A 569 29.69 -20.32 31.01
N ALA A 570 30.98 -20.31 30.68
CA ALA A 570 31.94 -21.31 31.11
C ALA A 570 32.94 -20.68 32.10
N LEU A 571 32.64 -20.89 33.38
CA LEU A 571 33.52 -21.00 34.56
C LEU A 571 35.00 -20.64 34.37
N LEU A 572 35.52 -19.71 35.19
CA LEU A 572 36.81 -19.73 35.91
C LEU A 572 36.88 -18.46 36.80
N ASP A 573 36.56 -18.56 38.08
CA ASP A 573 37.49 -18.62 39.23
C ASP A 573 37.98 -17.23 39.70
N ASP A 574 37.34 -16.75 40.78
CA ASP A 574 37.66 -15.55 41.52
C ASP A 574 38.99 -15.71 42.27
N SER A 575 39.94 -14.81 42.02
CA SER A 575 40.91 -14.41 43.03
C SER A 575 41.27 -12.95 42.88
N GLU A 576 40.87 -12.19 43.90
CA GLU A 576 41.20 -10.80 44.19
C GLU A 576 42.72 -10.57 44.22
N ASP A 577 43.17 -9.41 43.72
CA ASP A 577 44.18 -8.59 44.39
C ASP A 577 44.21 -7.18 43.79
N GLU A 578 43.96 -6.19 44.66
CA GLU A 578 44.23 -4.77 44.44
C GLU A 578 45.74 -4.53 44.29
N ILE A 579 46.15 -3.54 43.46
CA ILE A 579 47.23 -2.57 43.74
C ILE A 579 47.19 -1.44 42.69
N ASP A 580 47.18 -0.21 43.19
CA ASP A 580 47.35 1.08 42.52
C ASP A 580 48.67 1.24 41.75
N SER A 581 48.66 1.96 40.63
CA SER A 581 49.42 3.24 40.47
C SER A 581 49.36 3.83 39.06
N GLU A 582 49.37 5.16 39.04
CA GLU A 582 49.19 6.10 37.94
C GLU A 582 50.24 6.03 36.82
N THR A 583 49.89 6.43 35.60
CA THR A 583 50.54 7.55 34.85
C THR A 583 49.91 7.79 33.48
N ASP A 584 49.96 9.07 33.09
CA ASP A 584 49.41 9.72 31.91
C ASP A 584 49.76 9.10 30.55
N LEU A 585 48.87 9.27 29.55
CA LEU A 585 49.12 10.04 28.31
C LEU A 585 48.04 9.77 27.25
N ASP A 586 47.43 10.86 26.78
CA ASP A 586 46.49 10.93 25.67
C ASP A 586 47.26 11.00 24.33
N SER A 587 46.86 10.20 23.32
CA SER A 587 46.83 10.57 21.88
C SER A 587 46.71 9.37 20.92
N SER A 588 45.59 9.39 20.17
CA SER A 588 45.45 9.11 18.74
C SER A 588 46.08 7.86 18.10
N GLN A 589 45.22 6.99 17.53
CA GLN A 589 45.24 6.45 16.15
C GLN A 589 44.64 5.03 16.11
N SER A 590 43.33 4.93 15.91
CA SER A 590 42.71 3.68 15.43
C SER A 590 42.86 3.61 13.91
N THR A 591 43.94 2.97 13.47
CA THR A 591 44.08 2.52 12.08
C THR A 591 43.25 1.24 11.91
N SER A 592 42.22 1.30 11.07
CA SER A 592 41.45 0.14 10.65
C SER A 592 42.30 -0.70 9.68
N GLY A 593 42.99 -1.70 10.23
CA GLY A 593 43.72 -2.70 9.45
C GLY A 593 42.78 -3.77 8.91
N TYR A 594 42.16 -3.54 7.76
CA TYR A 594 41.65 -4.62 6.90
C TYR A 594 42.86 -5.34 6.29
N GLY A 595 43.26 -6.46 6.92
CA GLY A 595 44.27 -7.37 6.41
C GLY A 595 43.62 -8.60 5.79
N SER A 596 43.38 -8.57 4.49
CA SER A 596 43.12 -9.78 3.69
C SER A 596 44.36 -10.69 3.75
N VAL A 597 44.32 -11.72 4.58
CA VAL A 597 45.31 -12.82 4.54
C VAL A 597 44.74 -13.94 3.70
N SER A 598 45.09 -13.92 2.41
CA SER A 598 44.94 -15.07 1.53
C SER A 598 46.04 -16.08 1.87
N LEU A 599 45.68 -17.17 2.55
CA LEU A 599 46.54 -18.34 2.74
C LEU A 599 46.06 -19.45 1.81
N THR A 600 46.77 -19.62 0.71
CA THR A 600 46.67 -20.84 -0.10
C THR A 600 47.25 -22.01 0.70
N LEU A 601 46.39 -22.98 1.04
CA LEU A 601 46.78 -24.25 1.66
C LEU A 601 46.27 -25.44 0.82
N PRO A 602 46.93 -26.61 0.90
CA PRO A 602 46.80 -27.69 -0.08
C PRO A 602 45.55 -28.57 0.13
N ASN A 603 45.12 -29.21 -0.97
CA ASN A 603 43.96 -30.12 -1.03
C ASN A 603 43.94 -31.19 0.07
N GLY A 604 42.84 -31.27 0.82
CA GLY A 604 42.42 -32.52 1.49
C GLY A 604 42.08 -32.48 2.99
N ALA A 605 41.71 -31.36 3.59
CA ALA A 605 41.18 -31.34 4.96
C ALA A 605 39.95 -30.43 5.06
N GLU A 606 38.79 -31.02 5.35
CA GLU A 606 37.55 -30.31 5.70
C GLU A 606 37.74 -29.60 7.04
N SER A 607 37.91 -28.28 7.00
CA SER A 607 37.82 -27.42 8.17
C SER A 607 36.84 -26.30 7.86
N GLN A 608 35.54 -26.63 7.82
CA GLN A 608 34.50 -25.62 7.91
C GLN A 608 34.63 -24.91 9.26
N THR A 609 34.66 -23.58 9.24
CA THR A 609 34.61 -22.78 10.46
C THR A 609 33.30 -23.04 11.22
N TYR A 610 33.31 -22.87 12.54
CA TYR A 610 32.12 -23.16 13.39
C TYR A 610 30.88 -22.36 12.95
N GLY A 611 31.06 -21.12 12.48
CA GLY A 611 29.99 -20.29 11.91
C GLY A 611 29.41 -20.85 10.61
N GLU A 612 30.25 -21.33 9.68
CA GLU A 612 29.79 -21.93 8.41
C GLU A 612 28.98 -23.21 8.65
N LYS A 613 29.31 -23.98 9.70
CA LYS A 613 28.51 -25.14 10.12
C LYS A 613 27.14 -24.73 10.62
N LEU A 614 27.06 -23.74 11.51
CA LEU A 614 25.79 -23.25 12.05
C LEU A 614 24.88 -22.67 10.95
N GLU A 615 25.45 -21.90 10.03
CA GLU A 615 24.72 -21.37 8.86
C GLU A 615 24.26 -22.48 7.91
N SER A 616 25.03 -23.56 7.75
CA SER A 616 24.61 -24.72 6.96
C SER A 616 23.47 -25.50 7.63
N GLU A 617 23.49 -25.63 8.95
CA GLU A 617 22.42 -26.30 9.70
C GLU A 617 21.12 -25.48 9.69
N ASN A 618 21.21 -24.16 9.83
CA ASN A 618 20.06 -23.26 9.74
C ASN A 618 19.40 -23.34 8.35
N ARG A 619 20.20 -23.30 7.27
CA ARG A 619 19.70 -23.47 5.89
C ARG A 619 19.02 -24.83 5.69
N LEU A 620 19.54 -25.90 6.30
CA LEU A 620 18.92 -27.22 6.23
C LEU A 620 17.60 -27.28 7.02
N HIS A 621 17.51 -26.58 8.15
CA HIS A 621 16.28 -26.53 8.94
C HIS A 621 15.19 -25.73 8.20
N GLU A 622 15.53 -24.57 7.66
CA GLU A 622 14.65 -23.73 6.84
C GLU A 622 14.16 -24.51 5.60
N PHE A 623 15.08 -25.15 4.87
CA PHE A 623 14.76 -26.02 3.74
C PHE A 623 13.74 -27.12 4.11
N ARG A 624 13.94 -27.79 5.26
CA ARG A 624 13.04 -28.88 5.68
C ARG A 624 11.66 -28.36 6.05
N GLY A 625 11.58 -27.21 6.72
CA GLY A 625 10.32 -26.55 7.04
C GLY A 625 9.55 -26.20 5.77
N GLU A 626 10.18 -25.45 4.88
CA GLU A 626 9.55 -24.98 3.63
C GLU A 626 9.16 -26.13 2.71
N ALA A 627 10.04 -27.14 2.55
CA ALA A 627 9.74 -28.31 1.73
C ALA A 627 8.59 -29.15 2.29
N SER A 628 8.44 -29.22 3.62
CA SER A 628 7.31 -29.91 4.24
C SER A 628 6.00 -29.14 4.08
N ALA A 629 6.03 -27.81 4.22
CA ALA A 629 4.88 -26.95 4.00
C ALA A 629 4.43 -26.96 2.53
N SER A 630 5.38 -26.92 1.58
CA SER A 630 5.11 -27.02 0.14
C SER A 630 4.39 -28.33 -0.21
N LEU A 631 4.85 -29.45 0.36
CA LEU A 631 4.21 -30.75 0.17
C LEU A 631 2.83 -30.84 0.84
N GLU A 632 2.62 -30.16 1.96
CA GLU A 632 1.32 -30.08 2.65
C GLU A 632 0.31 -29.26 1.83
N ARG A 633 0.68 -28.07 1.33
CA ARG A 633 -0.13 -27.29 0.39
C ARG A 633 -0.47 -28.09 -0.86
N ALA A 634 0.52 -28.77 -1.44
CA ALA A 634 0.32 -29.62 -2.61
C ALA A 634 -0.66 -30.77 -2.37
N PHE A 635 -0.75 -31.26 -1.13
CA PHE A 635 -1.71 -32.28 -0.74
C PHE A 635 -3.11 -31.70 -0.54
N GLU A 636 -3.24 -30.55 0.13
CA GLU A 636 -4.53 -29.90 0.39
C GLU A 636 -5.20 -29.39 -0.88
N GLU A 637 -4.42 -28.77 -1.77
CA GLU A 637 -4.89 -28.22 -3.04
C GLU A 637 -5.02 -29.27 -4.16
N ASN A 638 -4.61 -30.52 -3.90
CA ASN A 638 -4.59 -31.64 -4.86
C ASN A 638 -3.78 -31.35 -6.14
N HIS A 639 -2.58 -30.78 -5.99
CA HIS A 639 -1.68 -30.53 -7.13
C HIS A 639 -1.21 -31.82 -7.78
N ALA A 640 -0.85 -31.72 -9.07
CA ALA A 640 -0.17 -32.82 -9.76
C ALA A 640 1.23 -33.06 -9.13
N ALA A 641 1.59 -34.33 -8.94
CA ALA A 641 2.88 -34.73 -8.35
C ALA A 641 4.11 -34.17 -9.11
N GLU A 642 3.96 -33.84 -10.40
CA GLU A 642 4.99 -33.20 -11.22
C GLU A 642 5.23 -31.74 -10.83
N ASN A 643 4.20 -30.98 -10.45
CA ASN A 643 4.34 -29.60 -9.99
C ASN A 643 5.10 -29.55 -8.67
N ALA A 644 4.77 -30.45 -7.73
CA ALA A 644 5.48 -30.60 -6.47
C ALA A 644 6.95 -31.01 -6.68
N ALA A 645 7.24 -31.83 -7.70
CA ALA A 645 8.62 -32.17 -8.05
C ALA A 645 9.42 -30.96 -8.55
N ILE A 646 8.81 -30.10 -9.37
CA ILE A 646 9.41 -28.85 -9.85
C ILE A 646 9.67 -27.91 -8.68
N GLU A 647 8.71 -27.75 -7.77
CA GLU A 647 8.82 -26.90 -6.58
C GLU A 647 9.94 -27.36 -5.64
N LEU A 648 10.01 -28.65 -5.32
CA LEU A 648 11.11 -29.20 -4.51
C LEU A 648 12.47 -29.03 -5.20
N LYS A 649 12.51 -29.13 -6.53
CA LYS A 649 13.75 -28.93 -7.31
C LYS A 649 14.17 -27.45 -7.33
N THR A 650 13.23 -26.52 -7.43
CA THR A 650 13.52 -25.07 -7.33
C THR A 650 13.95 -24.70 -5.93
N LEU A 651 13.29 -25.24 -4.91
CA LEU A 651 13.62 -25.03 -3.50
C LEU A 651 15.00 -25.60 -3.18
N ARG A 652 15.34 -26.79 -3.69
CA ARG A 652 16.72 -27.34 -3.62
C ARG A 652 17.74 -26.39 -4.23
N MET A 653 17.45 -25.83 -5.40
CA MET A 653 18.35 -24.92 -6.11
C MET A 653 18.53 -23.59 -5.35
N ALA A 654 17.46 -23.08 -4.73
CA ALA A 654 17.48 -21.88 -3.92
C ALA A 654 18.30 -22.07 -2.62
N SER A 655 18.09 -23.18 -1.90
CA SER A 655 18.79 -23.45 -0.63
C SER A 655 20.18 -24.08 -0.80
N ASN A 656 20.55 -24.45 -2.04
CA ASN A 656 21.80 -25.16 -2.37
C ASN A 656 22.04 -26.41 -1.49
N VAL A 657 20.99 -27.23 -1.34
CA VAL A 657 20.97 -28.42 -0.49
C VAL A 657 21.27 -29.69 -1.31
N PRO A 658 22.01 -30.68 -0.78
CA PRO A 658 22.26 -31.92 -1.50
C PRO A 658 20.96 -32.69 -1.81
N PRO A 659 20.90 -33.41 -2.94
CA PRO A 659 19.69 -34.14 -3.36
C PRO A 659 19.27 -35.25 -2.38
N SER A 660 20.18 -35.70 -1.50
CA SER A 660 19.89 -36.66 -0.43
C SER A 660 18.87 -36.14 0.59
N GLU A 661 18.90 -34.85 0.91
CA GLU A 661 17.98 -34.25 1.87
C GLU A 661 16.58 -34.02 1.27
N VAL A 662 16.49 -33.71 -0.02
CA VAL A 662 15.21 -33.64 -0.75
C VAL A 662 14.54 -35.01 -0.77
N ARG A 663 15.30 -36.07 -1.09
CA ARG A 663 14.83 -37.47 -0.98
C ARG A 663 14.30 -37.76 0.41
N ARG A 664 15.01 -37.30 1.43
CA ARG A 664 14.65 -37.53 2.82
C ARG A 664 13.32 -36.89 3.20
N VAL A 665 13.11 -35.62 2.86
CA VAL A 665 11.87 -34.90 3.19
C VAL A 665 10.69 -35.47 2.41
N ALA A 666 10.84 -35.68 1.09
CA ALA A 666 9.77 -36.21 0.25
C ALA A 666 9.34 -37.62 0.68
N ILE A 667 10.29 -38.52 0.92
CA ILE A 667 10.01 -39.89 1.39
C ILE A 667 9.42 -39.87 2.80
N ALA A 668 9.96 -39.04 3.71
CA ALA A 668 9.43 -38.94 5.06
C ALA A 668 7.99 -38.42 5.08
N PHE A 669 7.64 -37.45 4.22
CA PHE A 669 6.30 -36.90 4.10
C PHE A 669 5.30 -37.94 3.59
N VAL A 670 5.59 -38.59 2.45
CA VAL A 670 4.73 -39.62 1.88
C VAL A 670 4.53 -40.78 2.87
N LEU A 671 5.59 -41.20 3.55
CA LEU A 671 5.51 -42.28 4.53
C LEU A 671 4.84 -41.87 5.85
N ALA A 672 4.87 -40.60 6.26
CA ALA A 672 4.21 -40.12 7.48
C ALA A 672 2.68 -40.23 7.40
N ARG A 673 2.11 -40.09 6.20
CA ARG A 673 0.67 -40.14 5.94
C ARG A 673 0.16 -41.55 5.60
N CYS A 674 1.04 -42.57 5.59
CA CYS A 674 0.69 -43.95 5.26
C CYS A 674 0.27 -44.76 6.50
N ASP A 675 -1.03 -45.02 6.68
CA ASP A 675 -1.55 -45.82 7.80
C ASP A 675 -1.77 -47.31 7.49
N VAL A 676 -1.52 -48.17 8.49
CA VAL A 676 -1.61 -49.65 8.41
C VAL A 676 -3.06 -50.14 8.30
N GLU A 677 -4.02 -49.37 8.82
CA GLU A 677 -5.43 -49.81 8.94
C GLU A 677 -6.25 -49.55 7.67
N GLN A 678 -5.78 -48.68 6.76
CA GLN A 678 -6.48 -48.29 5.52
C GLN A 678 -5.62 -48.55 4.26
N ALA A 679 -5.32 -49.82 3.98
CA ALA A 679 -4.46 -50.24 2.86
C ALA A 679 -4.91 -49.75 1.46
N LYS A 680 -6.19 -49.41 1.26
CA LYS A 680 -6.70 -48.84 0.00
C LYS A 680 -6.31 -47.38 -0.18
N GLN A 681 -6.41 -46.58 0.88
CA GLN A 681 -6.00 -45.17 0.81
C GLN A 681 -4.50 -45.06 0.64
N THR A 682 -3.72 -45.96 1.27
CA THR A 682 -2.28 -46.04 1.06
C THR A 682 -1.92 -46.40 -0.38
N SER A 683 -2.67 -47.29 -1.05
CA SER A 683 -2.40 -47.58 -2.46
C SER A 683 -2.71 -46.38 -3.34
N ASP A 684 -3.86 -45.73 -3.14
CA ASP A 684 -4.29 -44.60 -3.97
C ASP A 684 -3.34 -43.40 -3.80
N LEU A 685 -2.86 -43.13 -2.58
CA LEU A 685 -1.84 -42.12 -2.30
C LEU A 685 -0.49 -42.44 -2.97
N LEU A 686 -0.07 -43.69 -2.93
CA LEU A 686 1.17 -44.11 -3.60
C LEU A 686 1.05 -44.08 -5.13
N ASP A 687 -0.15 -44.26 -5.69
CA ASP A 687 -0.38 -44.10 -7.13
C ASP A 687 -0.32 -42.63 -7.55
N GLN A 688 -0.90 -41.74 -6.73
CA GLN A 688 -0.86 -40.29 -6.96
C GLN A 688 0.57 -39.72 -6.83
N TRP A 689 1.32 -40.16 -5.81
CA TRP A 689 2.66 -39.63 -5.51
C TRP A 689 3.81 -40.49 -6.07
N GLY A 690 3.51 -41.58 -6.77
CA GLY A 690 4.48 -42.43 -7.46
C GLY A 690 5.39 -41.68 -8.45
N PRO A 691 4.86 -40.75 -9.27
CA PRO A 691 5.69 -39.93 -10.16
C PRO A 691 6.72 -39.05 -9.42
N LEU A 692 6.34 -38.47 -8.27
CA LEU A 692 7.26 -37.68 -7.43
C LEU A 692 8.40 -38.55 -6.91
N LEU A 693 8.07 -39.74 -6.37
CA LEU A 693 9.08 -40.68 -5.87
C LEU A 693 10.01 -41.15 -6.98
N ARG A 694 9.50 -41.37 -8.19
CA ARG A 694 10.31 -41.71 -9.36
C ARG A 694 11.32 -40.61 -9.67
N ASP A 695 10.89 -39.36 -9.80
CA ASP A 695 11.79 -38.25 -10.14
C ASP A 695 12.86 -38.03 -9.05
N VAL A 696 12.46 -38.08 -7.79
CA VAL A 696 13.34 -37.89 -6.63
C VAL A 696 14.33 -39.06 -6.44
N SER A 697 13.99 -40.25 -6.90
CA SER A 697 14.83 -41.47 -6.81
C SER A 697 15.79 -41.67 -7.98
N ASN A 698 15.63 -40.96 -9.10
CA ASN A 698 16.46 -41.12 -10.31
C ASN A 698 17.96 -40.90 -10.07
N ASP A 699 18.32 -39.98 -9.16
CA ASP A 699 19.72 -39.63 -8.89
C ASP A 699 20.47 -40.72 -8.09
N ASP A 700 19.83 -41.32 -7.08
CA ASP A 700 20.41 -42.40 -6.26
C ASP A 700 19.30 -43.29 -5.64
N GLN A 701 18.97 -44.35 -6.35
CA GLN A 701 17.94 -45.32 -5.95
C GLN A 701 18.35 -46.13 -4.70
N VAL A 702 19.65 -46.33 -4.46
CA VAL A 702 20.16 -47.11 -3.32
C VAL A 702 19.98 -46.32 -2.02
N GLU A 703 20.26 -45.01 -2.07
CA GLU A 703 20.03 -44.12 -0.95
C GLU A 703 18.54 -43.96 -0.65
N ALA A 704 17.67 -43.83 -1.66
CA ALA A 704 16.22 -43.76 -1.48
C ALA A 704 15.68 -44.98 -0.71
N LEU A 705 16.10 -46.19 -1.07
CA LEU A 705 15.74 -47.42 -0.34
C LEU A 705 16.29 -47.44 1.09
N ALA A 706 17.50 -46.94 1.31
CA ALA A 706 18.08 -46.83 2.64
C ALA A 706 17.32 -45.83 3.53
N VAL A 707 16.88 -44.69 2.96
CA VAL A 707 16.05 -43.70 3.64
C VAL A 707 14.68 -44.31 4.01
N MET A 708 14.01 -44.99 3.09
CA MET A 708 12.74 -45.69 3.35
C MET A 708 12.86 -46.74 4.46
N GLN A 709 13.95 -47.51 4.45
CA GLN A 709 14.26 -48.49 5.49
C GLN A 709 14.49 -47.80 6.85
N SER A 710 15.24 -46.71 6.86
CA SER A 710 15.60 -45.97 8.07
C SER A 710 14.38 -45.29 8.71
N TYR A 711 13.49 -44.72 7.90
CA TYR A 711 12.22 -44.15 8.35
C TYR A 711 11.28 -45.23 8.92
N SER A 712 11.18 -46.38 8.24
CA SER A 712 10.39 -47.54 8.69
C SER A 712 10.92 -48.19 9.98
N ALA A 713 12.20 -47.96 10.31
CA ALA A 713 12.82 -48.44 11.53
C ALA A 713 12.62 -47.49 12.73
N LEU A 714 12.40 -46.19 12.49
CA LEU A 714 12.07 -45.20 13.53
C LEU A 714 10.62 -45.32 13.99
N ASN A 715 9.71 -45.51 13.04
CA ASN A 715 8.29 -45.57 13.30
C ASN A 715 7.85 -47.05 13.37
N LEU A 716 7.81 -47.60 14.59
CA LEU A 716 7.48 -49.01 14.88
C LEU A 716 6.17 -49.51 14.25
N SER A 717 5.24 -48.61 13.93
CA SER A 717 3.98 -48.92 13.22
C SER A 717 4.22 -49.31 11.75
N HIS A 718 5.24 -48.73 11.09
CA HIS A 718 5.46 -48.86 9.63
C HIS A 718 6.33 -50.06 9.27
N THR A 719 6.87 -50.80 10.25
CA THR A 719 7.64 -52.03 10.02
C THR A 719 6.84 -53.13 9.31
N ARG A 720 5.50 -53.11 9.41
CA ARG A 720 4.60 -54.01 8.67
C ARG A 720 4.30 -53.53 7.25
N LEU A 721 4.42 -52.24 6.97
CA LEU A 721 4.18 -51.62 5.66
C LEU A 721 5.36 -51.78 4.70
N PHE A 722 6.58 -51.95 5.21
CA PHE A 722 7.79 -52.00 4.39
C PHE A 722 7.78 -53.08 3.29
N LEU A 723 7.26 -54.28 3.56
CA LEU A 723 7.23 -55.37 2.56
C LEU A 723 6.20 -55.13 1.43
N PRO A 724 4.94 -54.74 1.72
CA PRO A 724 4.00 -54.28 0.70
C PRO A 724 4.51 -53.08 -0.09
N LEU A 725 5.13 -52.11 0.58
CA LEU A 725 5.70 -50.91 -0.03
C LEU A 725 6.84 -51.27 -0.99
N LEU A 726 7.76 -52.14 -0.59
CA LEU A 726 8.87 -52.60 -1.44
C LEU A 726 8.36 -53.35 -2.68
N LYS A 727 7.30 -54.16 -2.54
CA LYS A 727 6.65 -54.82 -3.68
C LYS A 727 5.97 -53.82 -4.62
N LYS A 728 5.34 -52.77 -4.09
CA LYS A 728 4.70 -51.73 -4.89
C LYS A 728 5.73 -50.89 -5.65
N VAL A 729 6.79 -50.44 -4.97
CA VAL A 729 7.93 -49.72 -5.58
C VAL A 729 8.59 -50.53 -6.71
N TYR A 730 8.66 -51.86 -6.55
CA TYR A 730 9.11 -52.79 -7.58
C TYR A 730 8.13 -52.87 -8.76
N ASN A 731 6.83 -53.05 -8.50
CA ASN A 731 5.80 -53.16 -9.53
C ASN A 731 5.59 -51.86 -10.34
N ASP A 732 5.76 -50.69 -9.71
CA ASP A 732 5.58 -49.37 -10.34
C ASP A 732 6.85 -48.86 -11.04
N GLU A 733 7.88 -49.72 -11.13
CA GLU A 733 9.17 -49.44 -11.77
C GLU A 733 9.85 -48.17 -11.23
N ILE A 734 9.64 -47.85 -9.95
CA ILE A 734 10.28 -46.68 -9.31
C ILE A 734 11.76 -46.98 -9.05
N VAL A 735 12.09 -48.23 -8.72
CA VAL A 735 13.48 -48.67 -8.46
C VAL A 735 13.80 -49.91 -9.30
N SER A 736 14.98 -49.91 -9.92
CA SER A 736 15.45 -51.02 -10.76
C SER A 736 15.84 -52.27 -9.95
N ASP A 737 15.75 -53.44 -10.59
CA ASP A 737 16.16 -54.74 -10.05
C ASP A 737 17.63 -54.72 -9.58
N GLU A 738 18.50 -54.08 -10.37
CA GLU A 738 19.91 -53.90 -10.04
C GLU A 738 20.12 -53.03 -8.80
N ALA A 739 19.31 -51.97 -8.61
CA ALA A 739 19.40 -51.09 -7.45
C ALA A 739 18.95 -51.77 -6.15
N ILE A 740 17.93 -52.63 -6.18
CA ILE A 740 17.50 -53.42 -5.02
C ILE A 740 18.60 -54.41 -4.60
N LEU A 741 19.26 -55.06 -5.58
CA LEU A 741 20.39 -55.95 -5.34
C LEU A 741 21.62 -55.19 -4.84
N ALA A 742 21.91 -54.02 -5.41
CA ALA A 742 23.00 -53.14 -4.99
C ALA A 742 22.78 -52.63 -3.56
N TRP A 743 21.56 -52.22 -3.21
CA TRP A 743 21.20 -51.84 -1.84
C TRP A 743 21.40 -52.99 -0.84
N TRP A 744 21.00 -54.21 -1.20
CA TRP A 744 21.22 -55.39 -0.35
C TRP A 744 22.72 -55.67 -0.11
N ARG A 745 23.57 -55.41 -1.10
CA ARG A 745 25.03 -55.57 -1.04
C ARG A 745 25.72 -54.40 -0.32
N HIS A 746 25.16 -53.18 -0.38
CA HIS A 746 25.80 -51.95 0.11
C HIS A 746 25.84 -51.85 1.65
N PRO A 747 26.92 -51.30 2.26
CA PRO A 747 27.02 -51.08 3.71
C PRO A 747 25.96 -50.14 4.31
N SER A 748 25.37 -49.24 3.50
CA SER A 748 24.29 -48.34 3.93
C SER A 748 23.01 -49.07 4.36
N SER A 749 22.79 -50.31 3.90
CA SER A 749 21.68 -51.17 4.37
C SER A 749 21.85 -51.71 5.80
N ARG A 750 23.04 -51.53 6.38
CA ARG A 750 23.41 -51.97 7.75
C ARG A 750 23.60 -50.81 8.72
N LYS A 751 23.61 -49.58 8.21
CA LYS A 751 23.77 -48.34 8.98
C LYS A 751 22.53 -47.49 8.83
N LEU A 752 22.36 -46.56 9.76
CA LEU A 752 21.36 -45.52 9.64
C LEU A 752 21.81 -44.56 8.54
N ALA A 753 20.91 -44.20 7.63
CA ALA A 753 21.21 -43.23 6.57
C ALA A 753 21.32 -41.78 7.11
N TYR A 754 20.96 -41.54 8.37
CA TYR A 754 20.98 -40.25 9.02
C TYR A 754 21.77 -40.25 10.33
N GLU A 755 22.32 -39.10 10.71
CA GLU A 755 22.72 -38.80 12.08
C GLU A 755 21.47 -38.40 12.89
N VAL A 756 21.15 -39.20 13.91
CA VAL A 756 20.16 -38.90 14.94
C VAL A 756 20.78 -39.32 16.25
N ASP A 757 20.36 -38.68 17.35
CA ASP A 757 20.67 -39.03 18.73
C ASP A 757 21.12 -40.48 18.89
N GLU A 758 22.34 -40.67 19.42
CA GLU A 758 22.99 -41.99 19.56
C GLU A 758 22.07 -43.04 20.20
N LYS A 759 21.14 -42.60 21.05
CA LYS A 759 20.10 -43.41 21.71
C LYS A 759 19.05 -43.98 20.75
N ARG A 760 18.53 -43.18 19.80
CA ARG A 760 17.54 -43.63 18.79
C ARG A 760 18.25 -44.46 17.69
N ALA A 761 19.49 -44.11 17.35
CA ALA A 761 20.31 -44.87 16.42
C ALA A 761 20.66 -46.28 16.95
N ALA A 762 20.84 -46.44 18.26
CA ALA A 762 21.07 -47.75 18.88
C ALA A 762 19.82 -48.65 18.86
N ALA A 763 18.62 -48.08 19.03
CA ALA A 763 17.35 -48.80 19.01
C ALA A 763 16.93 -49.24 17.59
N ALA A 764 17.29 -48.49 16.55
CA ALA A 764 16.91 -48.77 15.16
C ALA A 764 17.73 -49.89 14.49
N LYS A 765 19.01 -50.09 14.88
CA LYS A 765 19.91 -51.12 14.31
C LYS A 765 19.35 -52.57 14.32
N PRO A 766 18.77 -53.09 15.41
CA PRO A 766 18.17 -54.42 15.41
C PRO A 766 16.94 -54.51 14.49
N ILE A 767 16.13 -53.44 14.40
CA ILE A 767 14.92 -53.37 13.58
C ILE A 767 15.26 -53.31 12.09
N ILE A 768 16.30 -52.56 11.70
CA ILE A 768 16.85 -52.52 10.33
C ILE A 768 17.29 -53.91 9.88
N THR A 769 17.91 -54.67 10.78
CA THR A 769 18.34 -56.06 10.51
C THR A 769 17.14 -57.01 10.39
N GLU A 770 16.06 -56.77 11.12
CA GLU A 770 14.80 -57.52 11.00
C GLU A 770 14.06 -57.21 9.69
N LEU A 771 13.95 -55.93 9.32
CA LEU A 771 13.39 -55.48 8.04
C LEU A 771 14.14 -56.07 6.84
N ARG A 772 15.47 -56.15 6.95
CA ARG A 772 16.31 -56.82 5.96
C ARG A 772 15.94 -58.30 5.82
N LYS A 773 15.83 -59.05 6.92
CA LYS A 773 15.40 -60.46 6.87
C LYS A 773 14.01 -60.64 6.26
N ARG A 774 13.10 -59.68 6.46
CA ARG A 774 11.76 -59.70 5.85
C ARG A 774 11.75 -59.40 4.36
N ALA A 775 12.74 -58.66 3.84
CA ALA A 775 12.88 -58.36 2.42
C ALA A 775 13.55 -59.49 1.60
N GLU A 776 14.20 -60.45 2.26
CA GLU A 776 14.86 -61.62 1.64
C GLU A 776 14.01 -62.39 0.60
N PRO A 777 12.72 -62.70 0.80
CA PRO A 777 11.91 -63.39 -0.20
C PRO A 777 11.69 -62.60 -1.50
N VAL A 778 11.67 -61.25 -1.44
CA VAL A 778 11.55 -60.41 -2.64
C VAL A 778 12.85 -60.42 -3.42
N VAL A 779 13.99 -60.34 -2.73
CA VAL A 779 15.32 -60.42 -3.34
C VAL A 779 15.57 -61.77 -4.01
N ARG A 780 15.12 -62.87 -3.38
CA ARG A 780 15.18 -64.22 -3.99
C ARG A 780 14.33 -64.32 -5.25
N HIS A 781 13.12 -63.76 -5.23
CA HIS A 781 12.26 -63.75 -6.40
C HIS A 781 12.91 -63.00 -7.58
N ILE A 782 13.54 -61.85 -7.33
CA ILE A 782 14.25 -61.08 -8.37
C ILE A 782 15.43 -61.88 -8.95
N LEU A 783 16.21 -62.57 -8.10
CA LEU A 783 17.33 -63.42 -8.55
C LEU A 783 16.85 -64.61 -9.38
N GLU A 784 15.78 -65.29 -8.96
CA GLU A 784 15.18 -66.41 -9.69
C GLU A 784 14.62 -65.97 -11.06
N THR A 785 14.02 -64.77 -11.14
CA THR A 785 13.52 -64.22 -12.40
C THR A 785 14.66 -63.82 -13.34
N GLN A 786 15.75 -63.24 -12.83
CA GLN A 786 16.94 -62.93 -13.64
C GLN A 786 17.59 -64.20 -14.21
N GLU A 787 17.81 -65.23 -13.39
CA GLU A 787 18.37 -66.52 -13.84
C GLU A 787 17.49 -67.16 -14.92
N SER A 788 16.15 -67.10 -14.79
CA SER A 788 15.24 -67.60 -15.83
C SER A 788 15.28 -66.82 -17.14
N SER A 789 15.49 -65.50 -17.09
CA SER A 789 15.58 -64.64 -18.27
C SER A 789 16.91 -64.79 -19.01
N GLU A 790 18.01 -65.02 -18.27
CA GLU A 790 19.33 -65.31 -18.85
C GLU A 790 19.30 -66.66 -19.57
N GLU A 791 18.70 -67.71 -18.96
CA GLU A 791 18.49 -69.01 -19.61
C GLU A 791 17.62 -68.93 -20.88
N GLU A 792 16.55 -68.13 -20.88
CA GLU A 792 15.73 -67.93 -22.09
C GLU A 792 16.51 -67.19 -23.20
N SER A 793 17.30 -66.17 -22.86
CA SER A 793 18.11 -65.41 -23.82
C SER A 793 19.24 -66.24 -24.45
N GLU A 794 19.87 -67.14 -23.68
CA GLU A 794 20.86 -68.08 -24.20
C GLU A 794 20.20 -69.07 -25.18
N THR A 795 18.99 -69.57 -24.87
CA THR A 795 18.26 -70.47 -25.78
C THR A 795 17.70 -69.81 -27.05
N GLU A 796 17.38 -68.52 -27.04
CA GLU A 796 17.03 -67.77 -28.27
C GLU A 796 18.27 -67.50 -29.13
N SER A 797 19.43 -67.18 -28.51
CA SER A 797 20.68 -66.98 -29.24
C SER A 797 21.21 -68.26 -29.91
N GLU A 798 20.93 -69.44 -29.33
CA GLU A 798 21.22 -70.75 -29.93
C GLU A 798 20.26 -71.12 -31.08
N LYS A 799 19.04 -70.57 -31.12
CA LYS A 799 18.09 -70.80 -32.23
C LYS A 799 18.32 -69.90 -33.44
N ASP A 800 18.92 -68.73 -33.27
CA ASP A 800 19.29 -67.83 -34.37
C ASP A 800 20.66 -68.19 -35.00
N THR A 801 21.36 -69.20 -34.46
CA THR A 801 22.66 -69.69 -34.97
C THR A 801 22.64 -71.10 -35.59
N GLU A 802 21.48 -71.75 -35.70
CA GLU A 802 21.21 -72.91 -36.58
C GLU A 802 20.44 -72.51 -37.84
#